data_AF-A0AAU7C5U0-F1
#
_entry.id   AF-A0AAU7C5U0-F1
#
_cell.length_a   1.000
_cell.length_b   1.000
_cell.length_c   1.000
_cell.angle_alpha   90.00
_cell.angle_beta   90.00
_cell.angle_gamma   90.00
#
_symmetry.space_group_name_H-M   'P 1'
#
loop_
_entity.id
_entity.type
_entity.pdbx_description
1 polymer ?
#
loop_
_entity_poly.entity_id
_entity_poly.type
_entity_poly.pdbx_seq_one_letter_code
_entity_poly.pdbx_strand_id
1 'polypeptide(L)'
;MAEELTNPLTSLLKKKYGIAAPSNVLRFTEKDTLFTAWRKTAQFIYKNGEWSDQDYLDAIMSTYEPGTYKKAYAVGKEGDKDFFGVGESENIERIKKVVAHDTKDKATPADLKLYKVKFENSRDQYFVIDPTNHLTSKHNASYHFTNDPGLGSWKLGNANLTIGYAKLKADVLAEFDKNKDYSPEEKAKIRPVIEKKLQLLENPEFRKYNRFYFEMEEYGNWTHDEFIAKTQPDPHHASDKDSDKYRIYVQNTKLGTVTHTIREADYQEARKSNLALKFLHDYLADTYNLVIEQHFERDLDKQTHARAWEQKKQINKETRAMMDKTQLKQYFKAVELDNDVDLDLYKQLSPEMMRLLKIMPAGDQKPILRLRKLGNYKAKGMYVPSKNTLVVDFRRPGEIYQNMADGTGTAGYTSFVHEYGHYLDRHLTADDKPLSIQPEFRKILQAYQRNFDAKTKGTPLEKHAGYFKTPTEVFARAFEVYTKQAGLKSNLIADSYHSLEYRCIDLPIYQDLKAYFDKLPGFENLAKNLNQDLSVVKEQTQPKEPTKTSERQSESDTAESKADTQEKPAEKPAAQRESGQGKAEETIKPQEKFLPSDARQNSAELADYQELKKFAVDILDKWTQTPERLEKLIDATGSRLLENNPNRVIEFDQWQTKRLPRLVSEQNLQMMEVDPAKYKAASIRGFEALPLHKWQSSELYDLDALLNQADHSGPDYKQLQKLEKMASEKEYNRMAANVLSQKLEQSGIPDPDDQTLKPVVRMVAHITRHELNDALTEGKQEPFKFTPAERELLKKTPAEKLKGLYLSSTKSTQTFYNQIAKPKQQELAPTRSFAKPKRKER
;
A
#
# COMPACT_ATOMS: atom_id res chain seq x y z
N MET A 1 -30.54 30.50 -12.99
CA MET A 1 -29.07 30.34 -13.10
C MET A 1 -28.59 29.64 -11.84
N ALA A 2 -27.96 28.49 -11.96
CA ALA A 2 -27.15 27.95 -10.86
C ALA A 2 -25.72 28.41 -11.12
N GLU A 3 -25.02 28.90 -10.09
CA GLU A 3 -23.57 29.08 -10.19
C GLU A 3 -22.93 27.71 -10.39
N GLU A 4 -22.19 27.54 -11.47
CA GLU A 4 -21.39 26.35 -11.71
C GLU A 4 -20.19 26.42 -10.78
N LEU A 5 -20.20 25.59 -9.72
CA LEU A 5 -19.18 25.68 -8.68
C LEU A 5 -17.85 25.15 -9.21
N THR A 6 -16.98 26.08 -9.57
CA THR A 6 -15.62 25.80 -10.02
C THR A 6 -14.83 25.13 -8.91
N ASN A 7 -14.63 23.82 -9.08
CA ASN A 7 -13.75 23.01 -8.25
C ASN A 7 -12.37 23.70 -8.06
N PRO A 8 -11.81 23.78 -6.83
CA PRO A 8 -10.57 24.52 -6.58
C PRO A 8 -9.37 23.95 -7.34
N LEU A 9 -9.25 22.63 -7.43
CA LEU A 9 -8.12 21.98 -8.11
C LEU A 9 -8.22 22.11 -9.64
N THR A 10 -9.43 22.12 -10.22
CA THR A 10 -9.65 22.53 -11.62
C THR A 10 -9.18 23.97 -11.85
N SER A 11 -9.47 24.88 -10.91
CA SER A 11 -9.02 26.28 -10.99
C SER A 11 -7.48 26.40 -10.93
N LEU A 12 -6.83 25.57 -10.11
CA LEU A 12 -5.37 25.47 -10.04
C LEU A 12 -4.76 24.88 -11.33
N LEU A 13 -5.37 23.84 -11.92
CA LEU A 13 -4.94 23.28 -13.21
C LEU A 13 -5.11 24.29 -14.36
N LYS A 14 -6.16 25.13 -14.32
CA LYS A 14 -6.34 26.24 -15.26
C LYS A 14 -5.24 27.30 -15.09
N LYS A 15 -4.93 27.68 -13.85
CA LYS A 15 -3.88 28.63 -13.47
C LYS A 15 -2.46 28.17 -13.85
N LYS A 16 -2.17 26.86 -13.76
CA LYS A 16 -0.88 26.26 -14.14
C LYS A 16 -0.71 26.02 -15.64
N TYR A 17 -1.74 25.45 -16.27
CA TYR A 17 -1.58 24.82 -17.59
C TYR A 17 -2.57 25.30 -18.66
N GLY A 18 -3.58 26.10 -18.31
CA GLY A 18 -4.71 26.43 -19.20
C GLY A 18 -5.81 25.35 -19.27
N ILE A 19 -5.72 24.30 -18.44
CA ILE A 19 -6.71 23.21 -18.38
C ILE A 19 -8.02 23.72 -17.76
N ALA A 20 -9.06 23.89 -18.57
CA ALA A 20 -10.37 24.36 -18.09
C ALA A 20 -11.30 23.20 -17.66
N ALA A 21 -11.26 22.07 -18.36
CA ALA A 21 -12.19 20.96 -18.18
C ALA A 21 -11.49 19.59 -18.29
N PRO A 22 -10.79 19.13 -17.24
CA PRO A 22 -10.09 17.83 -17.25
C PRO A 22 -11.08 16.67 -17.35
N SER A 23 -11.06 16.01 -18.52
CA SER A 23 -11.88 14.86 -18.89
C SER A 23 -11.04 13.58 -19.02
N ASN A 24 -9.86 13.68 -19.63
CA ASN A 24 -8.90 12.59 -19.82
C ASN A 24 -8.05 12.38 -18.56
N VAL A 25 -7.79 11.13 -18.18
CA VAL A 25 -7.05 10.77 -16.96
C VAL A 25 -5.54 10.61 -17.23
N LEU A 26 -4.69 11.33 -16.48
CA LEU A 26 -3.25 11.05 -16.43
C LEU A 26 -3.01 9.74 -15.65
N ARG A 27 -2.14 8.84 -16.14
CA ARG A 27 -1.80 7.58 -15.46
C ARG A 27 -0.33 7.22 -15.58
N PHE A 28 0.38 7.21 -14.46
CA PHE A 28 1.73 6.67 -14.34
C PHE A 28 1.72 5.21 -13.88
N THR A 29 2.85 4.52 -14.10
CA THR A 29 3.09 3.12 -13.78
C THR A 29 4.54 2.93 -13.34
N GLU A 30 4.87 1.84 -12.65
CA GLU A 30 6.26 1.50 -12.25
C GLU A 30 7.25 1.43 -13.43
N LYS A 31 6.74 1.29 -14.67
CA LYS A 31 7.53 1.24 -15.91
C LYS A 31 7.73 2.61 -16.56
N ASP A 32 7.17 3.68 -16.00
CA ASP A 32 7.35 5.02 -16.53
C ASP A 32 8.69 5.61 -16.12
N THR A 33 9.45 6.00 -17.14
CA THR A 33 10.70 6.78 -17.00
C THR A 33 10.39 8.26 -17.02
N LEU A 34 11.34 9.11 -16.64
CA LEU A 34 11.18 10.56 -16.70
C LEU A 34 10.67 11.04 -18.08
N PHE A 35 11.21 10.49 -19.18
CA PHE A 35 10.71 10.71 -20.55
C PHE A 35 9.23 10.35 -20.76
N THR A 36 8.75 9.23 -20.22
CA THR A 36 7.35 8.81 -20.46
C THR A 36 6.38 9.49 -19.51
N ALA A 37 6.80 9.83 -18.29
CA ALA A 37 6.05 10.70 -17.38
C ALA A 37 5.90 12.12 -17.97
N TRP A 38 7.00 12.72 -18.44
CA TRP A 38 7.02 14.01 -19.16
C TRP A 38 6.06 14.02 -20.35
N ARG A 39 6.23 13.07 -21.28
CA ARG A 39 5.40 12.92 -22.48
C ARG A 39 3.92 12.65 -22.16
N LYS A 40 3.61 11.84 -21.15
CA LYS A 40 2.21 11.60 -20.71
C LYS A 40 1.57 12.85 -20.14
N THR A 41 2.32 13.63 -19.37
CA THR A 41 1.81 14.87 -18.74
C THR A 41 1.52 15.94 -19.79
N ALA A 42 2.42 16.13 -20.76
CA ALA A 42 2.18 16.99 -21.92
C ALA A 42 0.95 16.55 -22.74
N GLN A 43 0.82 15.26 -23.03
CA GLN A 43 -0.36 14.70 -23.71
C GLN A 43 -1.65 14.84 -22.89
N PHE A 44 -1.59 14.83 -21.56
CA PHE A 44 -2.72 15.12 -20.68
C PHE A 44 -3.08 16.62 -20.69
N ILE A 45 -2.10 17.52 -20.70
CA ILE A 45 -2.34 18.97 -20.75
C ILE A 45 -3.10 19.31 -22.02
N TYR A 46 -2.55 19.01 -23.20
CA TYR A 46 -3.17 19.38 -24.48
C TYR A 46 -4.60 18.85 -24.63
N LYS A 47 -4.87 17.62 -24.18
CA LYS A 47 -6.18 16.96 -24.28
C LYS A 47 -7.26 17.51 -23.35
N ASN A 48 -6.92 18.46 -22.47
CA ASN A 48 -7.81 18.98 -21.43
C ASN A 48 -7.83 20.53 -21.35
N GLY A 49 -7.11 21.21 -22.23
CA GLY A 49 -7.17 22.66 -22.43
C GLY A 49 -7.62 23.01 -23.85
N GLU A 50 -7.92 24.29 -24.06
CA GLU A 50 -8.31 24.87 -25.36
C GLU A 50 -7.20 25.82 -25.79
N TRP A 51 -6.83 25.78 -27.08
CA TRP A 51 -5.59 26.40 -27.58
C TRP A 51 -5.87 27.34 -28.74
N SER A 52 -5.46 28.60 -28.59
CA SER A 52 -5.49 29.61 -29.65
C SER A 52 -4.37 29.38 -30.67
N ASP A 53 -4.41 30.08 -31.80
CA ASP A 53 -3.25 30.11 -32.71
C ASP A 53 -2.01 30.74 -32.04
N GLN A 54 -2.18 31.68 -31.10
CA GLN A 54 -1.05 32.27 -30.36
C GLN A 54 -0.34 31.22 -29.49
N ASP A 55 -1.08 30.31 -28.84
CA ASP A 55 -0.50 29.21 -28.07
C ASP A 55 0.42 28.32 -28.94
N TYR A 56 0.10 28.15 -30.23
CA TYR A 56 0.98 27.45 -31.17
C TYR A 56 2.22 28.28 -31.53
N LEU A 57 2.11 29.60 -31.75
CA LEU A 57 3.26 30.47 -32.04
C LEU A 57 4.24 30.49 -30.86
N ASP A 58 3.74 30.67 -29.64
CA ASP A 58 4.50 30.69 -28.39
C ASP A 58 5.19 29.33 -28.15
N ALA A 59 4.47 28.22 -28.37
CA ALA A 59 5.02 26.88 -28.22
C ALA A 59 6.14 26.58 -29.22
N ILE A 60 5.98 27.00 -30.49
CA ILE A 60 7.03 26.86 -31.52
C ILE A 60 8.25 27.71 -31.13
N MET A 61 8.07 28.97 -30.70
CA MET A 61 9.16 29.81 -30.20
C MET A 61 9.91 29.13 -29.05
N SER A 62 9.19 28.59 -28.06
CA SER A 62 9.78 27.92 -26.90
C SER A 62 10.62 26.67 -27.22
N THR A 63 10.48 26.13 -28.44
CA THR A 63 11.25 24.99 -28.97
C THR A 63 12.67 25.40 -29.45
N TYR A 64 12.98 26.71 -29.47
CA TYR A 64 14.30 27.26 -29.90
C TYR A 64 15.01 28.13 -28.84
N GLU A 65 14.33 28.37 -27.72
CA GLU A 65 14.80 29.07 -26.51
C GLU A 65 16.10 28.49 -25.89
N PRO A 66 16.76 29.19 -24.92
CA PRO A 66 18.22 29.19 -24.83
C PRO A 66 18.84 27.82 -24.54
N GLY A 67 19.93 27.55 -25.25
CA GLY A 67 20.60 26.24 -25.30
C GLY A 67 20.73 25.70 -26.73
N THR A 68 19.94 26.20 -27.68
CA THR A 68 20.22 25.98 -29.12
C THR A 68 21.19 27.03 -29.66
N TYR A 69 21.95 26.69 -30.70
CA TYR A 69 22.79 27.63 -31.44
C TYR A 69 21.99 28.64 -32.30
N LYS A 70 20.66 28.52 -32.38
CA LYS A 70 19.80 29.30 -33.28
C LYS A 70 18.83 30.18 -32.48
N LYS A 71 19.10 31.49 -32.41
CA LYS A 71 18.23 32.45 -31.69
C LYS A 71 17.04 32.83 -32.57
N ALA A 72 15.89 32.19 -32.32
CA ALA A 72 14.62 32.55 -32.95
C ALA A 72 14.12 33.89 -32.38
N TYR A 73 13.51 34.72 -33.23
CA TYR A 73 12.92 35.99 -32.79
C TYR A 73 11.45 36.17 -33.19
N ALA A 74 10.95 35.40 -34.17
CA ALA A 74 9.56 35.45 -34.59
C ALA A 74 9.08 34.15 -35.25
N VAL A 75 7.79 33.84 -35.13
CA VAL A 75 7.11 32.75 -35.86
C VAL A 75 5.84 33.31 -36.49
N GLY A 76 5.63 32.99 -37.77
CA GLY A 76 4.41 33.30 -38.50
C GLY A 76 3.68 32.03 -38.95
N LYS A 77 2.36 32.11 -39.05
CA LYS A 77 1.48 31.03 -39.53
C LYS A 77 1.31 31.11 -41.05
N GLU A 78 1.17 29.96 -41.72
CA GLU A 78 0.84 29.87 -43.15
C GLU A 78 -0.30 30.84 -43.55
N GLY A 79 -0.02 31.70 -44.54
CA GLY A 79 -0.90 32.80 -44.97
C GLY A 79 -0.51 34.19 -44.47
N ASP A 80 0.38 34.27 -43.47
CA ASP A 80 0.94 35.54 -42.98
C ASP A 80 1.92 36.16 -44.00
N LYS A 81 1.60 37.36 -44.49
CA LYS A 81 2.34 38.06 -45.55
C LYS A 81 3.73 38.54 -45.10
N ASP A 82 3.94 38.74 -43.80
CA ASP A 82 5.24 39.20 -43.30
C ASP A 82 6.24 38.03 -43.22
N PHE A 83 5.78 36.78 -43.36
CA PHE A 83 6.61 35.58 -43.34
C PHE A 83 6.61 34.83 -44.67
N PHE A 84 5.47 34.75 -45.36
CA PHE A 84 5.30 33.92 -46.55
C PHE A 84 5.28 34.75 -47.84
N GLY A 85 6.24 34.48 -48.72
CA GLY A 85 6.38 35.18 -49.99
C GLY A 85 5.33 34.77 -51.03
N VAL A 86 5.01 35.70 -51.94
CA VAL A 86 4.16 35.41 -53.10
C VAL A 86 4.83 34.34 -53.96
N GLY A 87 4.29 33.12 -53.95
CA GLY A 87 4.82 31.96 -54.68
C GLY A 87 5.35 30.81 -53.82
N GLU A 88 5.41 30.93 -52.48
CA GLU A 88 5.90 29.83 -51.62
C GLU A 88 4.96 28.61 -51.54
N SER A 89 3.78 28.66 -52.17
CA SER A 89 2.72 27.64 -52.11
C SER A 89 3.16 26.24 -52.59
N GLU A 90 3.95 26.15 -53.67
CA GLU A 90 4.44 24.84 -54.16
C GLU A 90 5.40 24.20 -53.16
N ASN A 91 6.28 25.00 -52.53
CA ASN A 91 7.22 24.52 -51.51
C ASN A 91 6.49 24.06 -50.24
N ILE A 92 5.46 24.80 -49.83
CA ILE A 92 4.57 24.43 -48.72
C ILE A 92 3.87 23.10 -49.02
N GLU A 93 3.33 22.92 -50.23
CA GLU A 93 2.64 21.68 -50.61
C GLU A 93 3.62 20.49 -50.71
N ARG A 94 4.82 20.70 -51.28
CA ARG A 94 5.91 19.69 -51.33
C ARG A 94 6.32 19.23 -49.93
N ILE A 95 6.50 20.15 -48.98
CA ILE A 95 6.76 19.80 -47.57
C ILE A 95 5.58 19.00 -47.00
N LYS A 96 4.36 19.53 -47.09
CA LYS A 96 3.16 18.91 -46.51
C LYS A 96 2.90 17.49 -47.04
N LYS A 97 3.16 17.22 -48.32
CA LYS A 97 3.09 15.86 -48.90
C LYS A 97 4.07 14.89 -48.24
N VAL A 98 5.32 15.29 -48.01
CA VAL A 98 6.31 14.47 -47.30
C VAL A 98 5.89 14.22 -45.85
N VAL A 99 5.37 15.24 -45.16
CA VAL A 99 4.92 15.13 -43.77
C VAL A 99 3.66 14.26 -43.62
N ALA A 100 2.73 14.32 -44.59
CA ALA A 100 1.55 13.46 -44.65
C ALA A 100 1.94 11.96 -44.72
N HIS A 101 2.82 11.60 -45.65
CA HIS A 101 3.39 10.24 -45.74
C HIS A 101 4.11 9.83 -44.44
N ASP A 102 4.79 10.77 -43.78
CA ASP A 102 5.44 10.55 -42.48
C ASP A 102 4.46 10.25 -41.31
N THR A 103 3.17 10.57 -41.46
CA THR A 103 2.09 10.11 -40.55
C THR A 103 1.61 8.68 -40.83
N LYS A 104 2.10 8.07 -41.92
CA LYS A 104 1.52 6.91 -42.62
C LYS A 104 0.14 7.22 -43.23
N ASP A 105 0.06 8.35 -43.92
CA ASP A 105 -1.10 8.81 -44.70
C ASP A 105 -2.40 8.94 -43.88
N LYS A 106 -2.25 9.26 -42.59
CA LYS A 106 -3.36 9.46 -41.63
C LYS A 106 -3.76 10.92 -41.45
N ALA A 107 -2.83 11.84 -41.71
CA ALA A 107 -3.12 13.25 -41.94
C ALA A 107 -2.90 13.54 -43.42
N THR A 108 -3.84 14.20 -44.06
CA THR A 108 -3.66 14.74 -45.42
C THR A 108 -2.82 16.02 -45.38
N PRO A 109 -2.28 16.49 -46.52
CA PRO A 109 -1.64 17.81 -46.59
C PRO A 109 -2.52 18.97 -46.10
N ALA A 110 -3.86 18.85 -46.16
CA ALA A 110 -4.78 19.88 -45.69
C ALA A 110 -4.93 19.91 -44.15
N ASP A 111 -4.73 18.78 -43.47
CA ASP A 111 -4.82 18.69 -42.00
C ASP A 111 -3.59 19.30 -41.30
N LEU A 112 -2.47 19.45 -42.02
CA LEU A 112 -1.20 19.91 -41.47
C LEU A 112 -1.15 21.45 -41.38
N LYS A 113 -0.90 21.98 -40.18
CA LYS A 113 -0.65 23.41 -39.96
C LYS A 113 0.84 23.70 -40.19
N LEU A 114 1.18 24.59 -41.13
CA LEU A 114 2.56 25.01 -41.37
C LEU A 114 2.84 26.42 -40.80
N TYR A 115 4.05 26.59 -40.28
CA TYR A 115 4.57 27.84 -39.71
C TYR A 115 5.99 28.09 -40.22
N LYS A 116 6.49 29.32 -40.11
CA LYS A 116 7.85 29.72 -40.50
C LYS A 116 8.52 30.47 -39.36
N VAL A 117 9.68 29.98 -38.94
CA VAL A 117 10.48 30.49 -37.81
C VAL A 117 11.64 31.31 -38.36
N LYS A 118 11.76 32.56 -37.91
CA LYS A 118 12.85 33.48 -38.27
C LYS A 118 13.91 33.54 -37.17
N PHE A 119 15.18 33.63 -37.57
CA PHE A 119 16.34 33.60 -36.66
C PHE A 119 17.27 34.80 -36.87
N GLU A 120 17.88 35.28 -35.79
CA GLU A 120 18.87 36.36 -35.84
C GLU A 120 20.20 35.92 -36.48
N ASN A 121 20.52 34.64 -36.32
CA ASN A 121 21.84 34.07 -36.64
C ASN A 121 21.75 32.78 -37.48
N SER A 122 20.64 32.56 -38.18
CA SER A 122 20.44 31.39 -39.04
C SER A 122 19.47 31.68 -40.18
N ARG A 123 19.45 30.81 -41.19
CA ARG A 123 18.35 30.79 -42.17
C ARG A 123 17.05 30.35 -41.47
N ASP A 124 15.94 30.90 -41.96
CA ASP A 124 14.58 30.50 -41.60
C ASP A 124 14.36 28.98 -41.69
N GLN A 125 13.42 28.49 -40.89
CA GLN A 125 13.04 27.08 -40.84
C GLN A 125 11.52 26.96 -40.76
N TYR A 126 10.93 26.05 -41.54
CA TYR A 126 9.51 25.75 -41.41
C TYR A 126 9.26 24.84 -40.19
N PHE A 127 8.07 24.94 -39.59
CA PHE A 127 7.62 24.05 -38.54
C PHE A 127 6.25 23.50 -38.93
N VAL A 128 6.13 22.18 -39.08
CA VAL A 128 4.92 21.52 -39.58
C VAL A 128 4.27 20.76 -38.45
N ILE A 129 3.12 21.25 -37.97
CA ILE A 129 2.36 20.62 -36.89
C ILE A 129 1.31 19.69 -37.47
N ASP A 130 1.38 18.44 -37.03
CA ASP A 130 0.36 17.42 -37.16
C ASP A 130 -0.67 17.53 -36.00
N PRO A 131 -1.93 17.94 -36.26
CA PRO A 131 -2.99 18.00 -35.25
C PRO A 131 -3.67 16.64 -34.98
N THR A 132 -3.46 15.64 -35.85
CA THR A 132 -3.97 14.26 -35.67
C THR A 132 -3.11 13.48 -34.66
N ASN A 133 -1.87 13.93 -34.44
CA ASN A 133 -0.90 13.49 -33.44
C ASN A 133 -0.23 12.14 -33.69
N HIS A 134 -0.13 11.72 -34.94
CA HIS A 134 0.59 10.52 -35.35
C HIS A 134 2.13 10.69 -35.36
N LEU A 135 2.66 11.91 -35.48
CA LEU A 135 4.12 12.19 -35.47
C LEU A 135 4.80 12.06 -34.08
N THR A 136 4.25 11.29 -33.13
CA THR A 136 4.76 11.20 -31.73
C THR A 136 6.23 10.77 -31.65
N SER A 137 6.70 9.86 -32.52
CA SER A 137 8.09 9.39 -32.55
C SER A 137 9.03 10.24 -33.40
N LYS A 138 8.49 11.21 -34.16
CA LYS A 138 9.25 12.12 -35.03
C LYS A 138 9.21 13.58 -34.55
N HIS A 139 8.60 13.84 -33.39
CA HIS A 139 8.51 15.19 -32.85
C HIS A 139 9.91 15.82 -32.64
N ASN A 140 10.06 17.08 -33.05
CA ASN A 140 11.29 17.85 -33.08
C ASN A 140 12.42 17.29 -33.98
N ALA A 141 12.18 16.21 -34.72
CA ALA A 141 13.07 15.79 -35.79
C ALA A 141 13.11 16.86 -36.91
N SER A 142 14.30 17.05 -37.49
CA SER A 142 14.60 18.11 -38.45
C SER A 142 14.99 17.50 -39.80
N TYR A 143 14.48 18.09 -40.88
CA TYR A 143 14.58 17.58 -42.25
C TYR A 143 14.95 18.69 -43.23
N HIS A 144 15.48 18.32 -44.39
CA HIS A 144 15.74 19.17 -45.55
C HIS A 144 15.69 18.30 -46.81
N PHE A 145 15.54 18.88 -47.99
CA PHE A 145 15.71 18.14 -49.25
C PHE A 145 17.20 18.12 -49.64
N THR A 146 17.77 16.93 -49.82
CA THR A 146 19.15 16.77 -50.31
C THR A 146 19.34 17.32 -51.72
N ASN A 147 18.32 17.14 -52.56
CA ASN A 147 18.32 17.51 -53.97
C ASN A 147 17.79 18.94 -54.22
N ASP A 148 17.29 19.61 -53.17
CA ASP A 148 16.81 20.99 -53.20
C ASP A 148 17.15 21.71 -51.87
N PRO A 149 18.43 22.03 -51.61
CA PRO A 149 18.82 22.73 -50.38
C PRO A 149 18.39 24.20 -50.36
N GLY A 150 17.89 24.73 -51.50
CA GLY A 150 17.39 26.10 -51.62
C GLY A 150 16.05 26.29 -50.92
N LEU A 151 15.18 25.27 -50.96
CA LEU A 151 13.88 25.23 -50.26
C LEU A 151 14.04 25.35 -48.72
N GLY A 152 15.20 24.97 -48.18
CA GLY A 152 15.55 25.11 -46.78
C GLY A 152 15.28 23.86 -45.94
N SER A 153 14.89 24.06 -44.68
CA SER A 153 14.70 22.97 -43.71
C SER A 153 13.38 23.09 -42.96
N TRP A 154 12.89 21.99 -42.40
CA TRP A 154 11.69 21.96 -41.56
C TRP A 154 11.83 21.08 -40.32
N LYS A 155 11.05 21.38 -39.27
CA LYS A 155 10.83 20.52 -38.09
C LYS A 155 9.43 19.90 -38.09
N LEU A 156 9.29 18.76 -37.43
CA LEU A 156 8.01 18.07 -37.22
C LEU A 156 7.44 18.31 -35.82
N GLY A 157 6.26 18.92 -35.77
CA GLY A 157 5.45 19.11 -34.57
C GLY A 157 4.37 18.04 -34.42
N ASN A 158 4.19 17.55 -33.20
CA ASN A 158 3.02 16.78 -32.80
C ASN A 158 2.19 17.71 -31.89
N ALA A 159 0.93 18.02 -32.21
CA ALA A 159 0.22 19.09 -31.49
C ALA A 159 0.14 18.86 -29.96
N ASN A 160 -0.17 17.63 -29.54
CA ASN A 160 -0.17 17.22 -28.13
C ASN A 160 1.14 17.54 -27.41
N LEU A 161 2.28 17.34 -28.09
CA LEU A 161 3.61 17.50 -27.50
C LEU A 161 4.11 18.94 -27.61
N THR A 162 3.86 19.61 -28.73
CA THR A 162 4.36 20.98 -28.99
C THR A 162 3.77 21.94 -27.95
N ILE A 163 2.44 22.00 -27.85
CA ILE A 163 1.75 22.79 -26.82
C ILE A 163 1.99 22.23 -25.42
N GLY A 164 1.86 20.90 -25.27
CA GLY A 164 1.91 20.24 -23.96
C GLY A 164 3.26 20.37 -23.27
N TYR A 165 4.37 20.32 -24.02
CA TYR A 165 5.71 20.58 -23.49
C TYR A 165 5.90 22.07 -23.19
N ALA A 166 5.48 22.99 -24.06
CA ALA A 166 5.62 24.42 -23.81
C ALA A 166 4.92 24.86 -22.49
N LYS A 167 3.67 24.45 -22.28
CA LYS A 167 2.91 24.76 -21.05
C LYS A 167 3.51 24.07 -19.82
N LEU A 168 3.98 22.83 -19.94
CA LEU A 168 4.61 22.08 -18.85
C LEU A 168 5.99 22.68 -18.46
N LYS A 169 6.84 22.98 -19.45
CA LYS A 169 8.15 23.66 -19.30
C LYS A 169 8.00 25.00 -18.57
N ALA A 170 6.99 25.80 -18.93
CA ALA A 170 6.73 27.08 -18.28
C ALA A 170 6.41 26.95 -16.79
N ASP A 171 5.48 26.05 -16.40
CA ASP A 171 5.13 25.85 -14.99
C ASP A 171 6.24 25.16 -14.19
N VAL A 172 7.01 24.23 -14.78
CA VAL A 172 8.21 23.65 -14.14
C VAL A 172 9.21 24.72 -13.74
N LEU A 173 9.57 25.61 -14.67
CA LEU A 173 10.54 26.68 -14.40
C LEU A 173 9.97 27.69 -13.40
N ALA A 174 8.68 28.05 -13.53
CA ALA A 174 8.02 28.95 -12.59
C ALA A 174 7.94 28.38 -11.16
N GLU A 175 7.65 27.09 -10.97
CA GLU A 175 7.66 26.46 -9.64
C GLU A 175 9.09 26.27 -9.10
N PHE A 176 10.10 26.05 -9.95
CA PHE A 176 11.50 26.03 -9.52
C PHE A 176 11.96 27.40 -9.01
N ASP A 177 11.69 28.45 -9.78
CA ASP A 177 12.07 29.82 -9.46
C ASP A 177 11.39 30.30 -8.16
N LYS A 178 10.18 29.79 -7.85
CA LYS A 178 9.46 29.99 -6.58
C LYS A 178 9.94 29.12 -5.40
N ASN A 179 10.56 27.95 -5.64
CA ASN A 179 10.84 26.98 -4.58
C ASN A 179 11.78 27.57 -3.50
N LYS A 180 11.47 27.38 -2.22
CA LYS A 180 12.25 27.88 -1.08
C LYS A 180 13.34 26.90 -0.60
N ASP A 181 13.33 25.66 -1.09
CA ASP A 181 14.33 24.62 -0.77
C ASP A 181 15.74 24.94 -1.30
N TYR A 182 15.87 25.91 -2.20
CA TYR A 182 17.11 26.28 -2.89
C TYR A 182 17.45 27.75 -2.66
N SER A 183 18.69 28.02 -2.27
CA SER A 183 19.24 29.38 -2.22
C SER A 183 19.29 30.04 -3.60
N PRO A 184 19.32 31.40 -3.70
CA PRO A 184 19.50 32.09 -4.98
C PRO A 184 20.74 31.62 -5.76
N GLU A 185 21.83 31.33 -5.04
CA GLU A 185 23.11 30.85 -5.58
C GLU A 185 23.02 29.42 -6.12
N GLU A 186 22.22 28.55 -5.48
CA GLU A 186 21.91 27.22 -5.99
C GLU A 186 20.98 27.28 -7.20
N LYS A 187 19.95 28.14 -7.17
CA LYS A 187 19.04 28.34 -8.31
C LYS A 187 19.80 28.77 -9.56
N ALA A 188 20.70 29.75 -9.44
CA ALA A 188 21.55 30.21 -10.55
C ALA A 188 22.40 29.08 -11.17
N LYS A 189 22.78 28.07 -10.38
CA LYS A 189 23.59 26.91 -10.82
C LYS A 189 22.75 25.74 -11.35
N ILE A 190 21.54 25.53 -10.81
CA ILE A 190 20.69 24.36 -11.08
C ILE A 190 19.68 24.65 -12.19
N ARG A 191 19.16 25.89 -12.30
CA ARG A 191 18.16 26.28 -13.30
C ARG A 191 18.61 25.98 -14.75
N PRO A 192 19.84 26.30 -15.19
CA PRO A 192 20.30 25.96 -16.55
C PRO A 192 20.41 24.44 -16.78
N VAL A 193 20.65 23.66 -15.71
CA VAL A 193 20.68 22.19 -15.77
C VAL A 193 19.27 21.61 -15.91
N ILE A 194 18.27 22.22 -15.28
CA ILE A 194 16.85 21.92 -15.49
C ILE A 194 16.46 22.25 -16.94
N GLU A 195 16.72 23.47 -17.42
CA GLU A 195 16.38 23.91 -18.78
C GLU A 195 17.00 22.98 -19.85
N LYS A 196 18.28 22.62 -19.69
CA LYS A 196 18.95 21.62 -20.54
C LYS A 196 18.27 20.25 -20.46
N LYS A 197 17.96 19.73 -19.26
CA LYS A 197 17.27 18.43 -19.10
C LYS A 197 15.88 18.46 -19.76
N LEU A 198 15.11 19.54 -19.63
CA LEU A 198 13.80 19.70 -20.29
C LEU A 198 13.92 19.64 -21.81
N GLN A 199 14.81 20.45 -22.40
CA GLN A 199 15.10 20.44 -23.84
C GLN A 199 15.47 19.04 -24.37
N LEU A 200 16.21 18.25 -23.58
CA LEU A 200 16.57 16.88 -23.93
C LEU A 200 15.42 15.87 -23.75
N LEU A 201 14.45 16.10 -22.85
CA LEU A 201 13.25 15.26 -22.70
C LEU A 201 12.26 15.40 -23.86
N GLU A 202 12.26 16.56 -24.53
CA GLU A 202 11.40 16.84 -25.68
C GLU A 202 11.81 16.07 -26.95
N ASN A 203 13.07 15.63 -27.05
CA ASN A 203 13.64 14.97 -28.23
C ASN A 203 13.63 13.42 -28.10
N PRO A 204 12.90 12.68 -28.97
CA PRO A 204 12.79 11.22 -28.91
C PRO A 204 14.11 10.43 -28.99
N GLU A 205 15.17 10.97 -29.58
CA GLU A 205 16.43 10.26 -29.78
C GLU A 205 17.29 10.21 -28.50
N PHE A 206 17.22 11.24 -27.65
CA PHE A 206 17.93 11.25 -26.37
C PHE A 206 17.44 10.14 -25.42
N ARG A 207 16.18 9.73 -25.56
CA ARG A 207 15.60 8.57 -24.85
C ARG A 207 16.30 7.24 -25.20
N LYS A 208 16.87 7.12 -26.40
CA LYS A 208 17.57 5.91 -26.86
C LYS A 208 19.03 5.90 -26.42
N TYR A 209 19.76 6.97 -26.76
CA TYR A 209 21.22 6.98 -26.73
C TYR A 209 21.82 7.70 -25.51
N ASN A 210 21.06 8.59 -24.86
CA ASN A 210 21.55 9.50 -23.83
C ASN A 210 20.83 9.32 -22.48
N ARG A 211 20.40 8.08 -22.19
CA ARG A 211 19.66 7.73 -20.96
C ARG A 211 20.39 8.13 -19.67
N PHE A 212 21.72 7.99 -19.64
CA PHE A 212 22.55 8.29 -18.46
C PHE A 212 22.45 9.75 -17.98
N TYR A 213 22.16 10.72 -18.86
CA TYR A 213 21.89 12.12 -18.48
C TYR A 213 20.66 12.29 -17.57
N PHE A 214 19.86 11.23 -17.40
CA PHE A 214 18.63 11.19 -16.59
C PHE A 214 18.67 10.15 -15.47
N GLU A 215 19.85 9.61 -15.18
CA GLU A 215 20.10 8.73 -14.05
C GLU A 215 20.87 9.50 -12.97
N MET A 216 20.69 9.14 -11.70
CA MET A 216 21.29 9.84 -10.57
C MET A 216 22.53 9.10 -10.07
N GLU A 217 23.66 9.79 -9.98
CA GLU A 217 24.93 9.22 -9.51
C GLU A 217 24.98 9.19 -7.98
N GLU A 218 25.51 8.14 -7.35
CA GLU A 218 25.40 7.96 -5.89
C GLU A 218 26.00 9.15 -5.13
N TYR A 219 27.21 9.57 -5.50
CA TYR A 219 27.95 10.67 -4.88
C TYR A 219 27.30 12.04 -5.11
N GLY A 220 26.57 12.25 -6.20
CA GLY A 220 25.84 13.50 -6.45
C GLY A 220 24.75 13.80 -5.41
N ASN A 221 24.31 12.80 -4.64
CA ASN A 221 23.34 13.01 -3.56
C ASN A 221 23.97 13.62 -2.30
N TRP A 222 25.26 13.41 -2.08
CA TRP A 222 25.97 13.82 -0.87
C TRP A 222 26.14 15.34 -0.80
N THR A 223 26.01 15.90 0.39
CA THR A 223 26.51 17.25 0.70
C THR A 223 28.04 17.31 0.56
N HIS A 224 28.63 18.50 0.49
CA HIS A 224 30.09 18.62 0.33
C HIS A 224 30.83 18.03 1.55
N ASP A 225 30.32 18.27 2.76
CA ASP A 225 30.87 17.69 3.99
C ASP A 225 30.79 16.14 3.97
N GLU A 226 29.68 15.56 3.51
CA GLU A 226 29.56 14.12 3.30
C GLU A 226 30.52 13.61 2.22
N PHE A 227 30.71 14.33 1.12
CA PHE A 227 31.66 13.94 0.06
C PHE A 227 33.10 13.94 0.61
N ILE A 228 33.51 14.98 1.33
CA ILE A 228 34.82 15.07 1.98
C ILE A 228 34.99 13.99 3.07
N ALA A 229 33.92 13.63 3.80
CA ALA A 229 33.96 12.58 4.83
C ALA A 229 33.90 11.13 4.29
N LYS A 230 33.27 10.91 3.13
CA LYS A 230 33.15 9.59 2.48
C LYS A 230 34.31 9.27 1.52
N THR A 231 35.17 10.24 1.22
CA THR A 231 36.25 10.11 0.24
C THR A 231 37.58 10.61 0.79
N GLN A 232 38.68 10.05 0.29
CA GLN A 232 40.05 10.44 0.66
C GLN A 232 40.80 10.97 -0.57
N PRO A 233 41.81 11.85 -0.45
CA PRO A 233 42.63 12.27 -1.60
C PRO A 233 43.24 11.07 -2.33
N ASP A 234 43.33 11.13 -3.66
CA ASP A 234 43.88 10.04 -4.46
C ASP A 234 45.43 10.05 -4.43
N PRO A 235 46.09 9.02 -3.87
CA PRO A 235 47.55 8.99 -3.77
C PRO A 235 48.26 8.88 -5.13
N HIS A 236 47.58 8.42 -6.19
CA HIS A 236 48.17 8.35 -7.54
C HIS A 236 48.35 9.74 -8.15
N HIS A 237 47.54 10.71 -7.72
CA HIS A 237 47.60 12.11 -8.15
C HIS A 237 48.41 13.00 -7.20
N ALA A 238 49.03 12.46 -6.13
CA ALA A 238 49.68 13.24 -5.07
C ALA A 238 50.84 14.16 -5.52
N SER A 239 51.39 13.97 -6.73
CA SER A 239 52.40 14.84 -7.34
C SER A 239 51.82 15.98 -8.20
N ASP A 240 50.51 15.97 -8.47
CA ASP A 240 49.88 16.92 -9.38
C ASP A 240 49.55 18.25 -8.70
N LYS A 241 49.58 19.34 -9.48
CA LYS A 241 49.17 20.69 -9.01
C LYS A 241 47.69 20.80 -8.65
N ASP A 242 46.91 19.79 -9.02
CA ASP A 242 45.47 19.64 -8.78
C ASP A 242 45.17 18.39 -7.91
N SER A 243 46.17 17.87 -7.21
CA SER A 243 46.11 16.64 -6.38
C SER A 243 44.98 16.66 -5.32
N ASP A 244 44.64 17.83 -4.81
CA ASP A 244 43.55 18.07 -3.87
C ASP A 244 42.16 17.80 -4.45
N LYS A 245 42.02 17.88 -5.78
CA LYS A 245 40.75 17.77 -6.51
C LYS A 245 40.41 16.35 -6.91
N TYR A 246 41.33 15.40 -6.78
CA TYR A 246 41.11 13.97 -7.07
C TYR A 246 40.90 13.20 -5.76
N ARG A 247 39.77 12.51 -5.63
CA ARG A 247 39.39 11.79 -4.41
C ARG A 247 38.87 10.39 -4.72
N ILE A 248 39.27 9.44 -3.89
CA ILE A 248 38.83 8.04 -3.94
C ILE A 248 37.61 7.84 -3.04
N TYR A 249 36.56 7.22 -3.60
CA TYR A 249 35.47 6.57 -2.89
C TYR A 249 35.63 5.04 -2.95
N VAL A 250 35.34 4.35 -1.84
CA VAL A 250 35.41 2.88 -1.74
C VAL A 250 34.01 2.31 -1.49
N GLN A 251 33.48 1.58 -2.46
CA GLN A 251 32.12 1.04 -2.46
C GLN A 251 32.16 -0.48 -2.23
N ASN A 252 31.51 -0.97 -1.17
CA ASN A 252 31.40 -2.40 -0.93
C ASN A 252 30.15 -2.97 -1.60
N THR A 253 30.35 -3.85 -2.59
CA THR A 253 29.27 -4.49 -3.37
C THR A 253 29.13 -5.96 -2.99
N LYS A 254 28.06 -6.62 -3.46
CA LYS A 254 27.89 -8.08 -3.31
C LYS A 254 28.95 -8.92 -4.06
N LEU A 255 29.75 -8.31 -4.93
CA LEU A 255 30.82 -8.94 -5.71
C LEU A 255 32.22 -8.57 -5.19
N GLY A 256 32.31 -7.83 -4.08
CA GLY A 256 33.56 -7.31 -3.52
C GLY A 256 33.63 -5.79 -3.55
N THR A 257 34.80 -5.26 -3.21
CA THR A 257 35.05 -3.83 -3.07
C THR A 257 35.45 -3.19 -4.41
N VAL A 258 34.77 -2.11 -4.78
CA VAL A 258 35.04 -1.30 -5.98
C VAL A 258 35.59 0.06 -5.54
N THR A 259 36.68 0.49 -6.16
CA THR A 259 37.34 1.77 -5.90
C THR A 259 37.04 2.73 -7.04
N HIS A 260 36.48 3.89 -6.73
CA HIS A 260 36.11 4.94 -7.69
C HIS A 260 36.96 6.19 -7.48
N THR A 261 37.69 6.63 -8.51
CA THR A 261 38.33 7.95 -8.51
C THR A 261 37.36 8.99 -9.05
N ILE A 262 37.12 10.06 -8.28
CA ILE A 262 36.14 11.12 -8.55
C ILE A 262 36.86 12.46 -8.47
N ARG A 263 36.67 13.35 -9.45
CA ARG A 263 37.13 14.74 -9.33
C ARG A 263 36.07 15.59 -8.63
N GLU A 264 36.47 16.55 -7.80
CA GLU A 264 35.56 17.52 -7.16
C GLU A 264 34.63 18.18 -8.20
N ALA A 265 35.15 18.54 -9.38
CA ALA A 265 34.35 19.10 -10.47
C ALA A 265 33.26 18.13 -10.97
N ASP A 266 33.55 16.84 -11.09
CA ASP A 266 32.57 15.83 -11.53
C ASP A 266 31.51 15.60 -10.44
N TYR A 267 31.91 15.59 -9.16
CA TYR A 267 30.98 15.57 -8.03
C TYR A 267 30.03 16.79 -8.04
N GLN A 268 30.54 17.99 -8.32
CA GLN A 268 29.72 19.21 -8.40
C GLN A 268 28.75 19.19 -9.59
N GLU A 269 29.15 18.68 -10.76
CA GLU A 269 28.23 18.45 -11.89
C GLU A 269 27.18 17.39 -11.57
N ALA A 270 27.59 16.25 -11.00
CA ALA A 270 26.69 15.18 -10.56
C ALA A 270 25.67 15.67 -9.52
N ARG A 271 26.09 16.50 -8.56
CA ARG A 271 25.21 17.09 -7.56
C ARG A 271 24.18 18.03 -8.19
N LYS A 272 24.59 18.92 -9.10
CA LYS A 272 23.64 19.77 -9.85
C LYS A 272 22.69 18.92 -10.71
N SER A 273 23.20 17.85 -11.34
CA SER A 273 22.43 16.90 -12.13
C SER A 273 21.36 16.19 -11.30
N ASN A 274 21.72 15.65 -10.13
CA ASN A 274 20.81 14.95 -9.22
C ASN A 274 19.77 15.90 -8.62
N LEU A 275 20.15 17.10 -8.19
CA LEU A 275 19.20 18.07 -7.65
C LEU A 275 18.15 18.50 -8.70
N ALA A 276 18.58 18.70 -9.96
CA ALA A 276 17.67 18.95 -11.08
C ALA A 276 16.77 17.74 -11.39
N LEU A 277 17.30 16.51 -11.38
CA LEU A 277 16.50 15.30 -11.62
C LEU A 277 15.49 15.04 -10.51
N LYS A 278 15.90 15.17 -9.24
CA LYS A 278 15.01 15.04 -8.09
C LYS A 278 13.85 16.03 -8.20
N PHE A 279 14.13 17.31 -8.46
CA PHE A 279 13.10 18.32 -8.64
C PHE A 279 12.12 17.97 -9.77
N LEU A 280 12.62 17.52 -10.94
CA LEU A 280 11.76 17.10 -12.06
C LEU A 280 10.90 15.86 -11.73
N HIS A 281 11.44 14.91 -10.96
CA HIS A 281 10.70 13.73 -10.50
C HIS A 281 9.63 14.09 -9.46
N ASP A 282 9.97 14.89 -8.45
CA ASP A 282 9.03 15.35 -7.43
C ASP A 282 7.92 16.22 -8.05
N TYR A 283 8.25 17.17 -8.93
CA TYR A 283 7.27 18.00 -9.65
C TYR A 283 6.26 17.16 -10.47
N LEU A 284 6.73 16.13 -11.18
CA LEU A 284 5.84 15.25 -11.95
C LEU A 284 5.00 14.35 -11.06
N ALA A 285 5.54 13.88 -9.92
CA ALA A 285 4.77 13.15 -8.93
C ALA A 285 3.67 14.03 -8.30
N ASP A 286 3.99 15.28 -7.95
CA ASP A 286 3.03 16.25 -7.42
C ASP A 286 1.94 16.60 -8.46
N THR A 287 2.34 16.78 -9.73
CA THR A 287 1.39 17.03 -10.84
C THR A 287 0.46 15.83 -11.05
N TYR A 288 0.99 14.60 -10.93
CA TYR A 288 0.17 13.39 -10.98
C TYR A 288 -0.79 13.28 -9.79
N ASN A 289 -0.30 13.53 -8.58
CA ASN A 289 -1.09 13.54 -7.34
C ASN A 289 -2.22 14.58 -7.41
N LEU A 290 -1.95 15.80 -7.88
CA LEU A 290 -2.94 16.85 -8.12
C LEU A 290 -4.02 16.42 -9.13
N VAL A 291 -3.65 15.70 -10.20
CA VAL A 291 -4.60 15.27 -11.24
C VAL A 291 -5.48 14.11 -10.77
N ILE A 292 -4.96 13.16 -9.98
CA ILE A 292 -5.80 12.09 -9.40
C ILE A 292 -6.74 12.63 -8.31
N GLU A 293 -6.28 13.60 -7.52
CA GLU A 293 -7.10 14.29 -6.50
C GLU A 293 -8.24 15.09 -7.15
N GLN A 294 -7.93 15.93 -8.15
CA GLN A 294 -8.95 16.66 -8.90
C GLN A 294 -9.97 15.73 -9.57
N HIS A 295 -9.52 14.57 -10.09
CA HIS A 295 -10.42 13.59 -10.68
C HIS A 295 -11.34 12.93 -9.64
N PHE A 296 -10.85 12.72 -8.41
CA PHE A 296 -11.64 12.20 -7.29
C PHE A 296 -12.69 13.21 -6.83
N GLU A 297 -12.30 14.46 -6.52
CA GLU A 297 -13.25 15.53 -6.16
C GLU A 297 -14.36 15.71 -7.20
N ARG A 298 -13.97 15.78 -8.50
CA ARG A 298 -14.89 15.92 -9.64
C ARG A 298 -15.85 14.74 -9.78
N ASP A 299 -15.44 13.53 -9.37
CA ASP A 299 -16.29 12.34 -9.42
C ASP A 299 -17.14 12.14 -8.15
N LEU A 300 -16.86 12.88 -7.07
CA LEU A 300 -17.81 13.11 -5.96
C LEU A 300 -18.91 14.09 -6.38
N ASP A 301 -18.55 15.26 -6.94
CA ASP A 301 -19.49 16.30 -7.42
C ASP A 301 -20.53 15.75 -8.43
N LYS A 302 -20.16 14.70 -9.20
CA LYS A 302 -21.00 14.01 -10.19
C LYS A 302 -22.01 13.00 -9.62
N GLN A 303 -22.04 12.73 -8.32
CA GLN A 303 -22.95 11.72 -7.76
C GLN A 303 -24.36 12.31 -7.61
N THR A 304 -25.15 12.22 -8.69
CA THR A 304 -26.36 13.03 -8.93
C THR A 304 -27.64 12.58 -8.21
N HIS A 305 -27.71 11.35 -7.70
CA HIS A 305 -28.96 10.83 -7.10
C HIS A 305 -29.16 11.32 -5.65
N ALA A 306 -29.98 12.38 -5.52
CA ALA A 306 -30.34 13.03 -4.26
C ALA A 306 -29.09 13.48 -3.46
N ARG A 307 -28.44 14.54 -3.97
CA ARG A 307 -27.19 15.12 -3.47
C ARG A 307 -27.15 15.24 -1.95
N ALA A 308 -26.30 14.44 -1.31
CA ALA A 308 -26.22 14.37 0.15
C ALA A 308 -25.73 15.69 0.79
N TRP A 309 -25.13 16.59 0.02
CA TRP A 309 -24.65 17.91 0.42
C TRP A 309 -25.65 19.07 0.19
N GLU A 310 -26.83 18.81 -0.38
CA GLU A 310 -27.88 19.83 -0.53
C GLU A 310 -28.81 19.91 0.69
N GLN A 311 -29.40 21.09 0.90
CA GLN A 311 -30.34 21.34 1.99
C GLN A 311 -31.70 20.68 1.71
N LYS A 312 -32.21 19.87 2.64
CA LYS A 312 -33.52 19.24 2.51
C LYS A 312 -34.61 20.32 2.53
N LYS A 313 -35.41 20.37 1.45
CA LYS A 313 -36.47 21.38 1.23
C LYS A 313 -37.58 21.38 2.29
N GLN A 314 -37.76 20.27 3.00
CA GLN A 314 -38.73 20.12 4.09
C GLN A 314 -38.09 19.41 5.29
N ILE A 315 -37.87 20.18 6.37
CA ILE A 315 -37.46 19.67 7.68
C ILE A 315 -38.64 19.81 8.65
N ASN A 316 -38.95 18.72 9.38
CA ASN A 316 -40.06 18.65 10.33
C ASN A 316 -39.86 19.60 11.53
N LYS A 317 -40.91 19.83 12.33
CA LYS A 317 -40.89 20.82 13.42
C LYS A 317 -39.90 20.48 14.55
N GLU A 318 -39.72 19.21 14.87
CA GLU A 318 -38.90 18.74 15.99
C GLU A 318 -37.41 18.74 15.62
N THR A 319 -37.06 18.16 14.47
CA THR A 319 -35.72 18.22 13.88
C THR A 319 -35.28 19.68 13.69
N ARG A 320 -36.19 20.57 13.25
CA ARG A 320 -35.90 22.01 13.14
C ARG A 320 -35.65 22.66 14.51
N ALA A 321 -36.50 22.41 15.50
CA ALA A 321 -36.28 22.93 16.86
C ALA A 321 -34.97 22.42 17.50
N MET A 322 -34.50 21.23 17.11
CA MET A 322 -33.21 20.68 17.53
C MET A 322 -32.03 21.35 16.78
N MET A 323 -32.16 21.54 15.46
CA MET A 323 -31.21 22.33 14.64
C MET A 323 -31.11 23.79 15.12
N ASP A 324 -32.21 24.39 15.57
CA ASP A 324 -32.22 25.78 16.05
C ASP A 324 -31.43 25.92 17.34
N LYS A 325 -31.62 24.99 18.29
CA LYS A 325 -30.99 24.97 19.62
C LYS A 325 -29.55 24.43 19.67
N THR A 326 -29.03 23.83 18.60
CA THR A 326 -27.72 23.15 18.67
C THR A 326 -26.53 24.10 18.86
N GLN A 327 -25.67 23.77 19.82
CA GLN A 327 -24.43 24.51 20.08
C GLN A 327 -23.35 24.26 19.01
N LEU A 328 -23.47 23.22 18.17
CA LEU A 328 -22.50 22.91 17.12
C LEU A 328 -22.32 24.04 16.09
N LYS A 329 -23.28 24.97 16.00
CA LYS A 329 -23.15 26.25 15.26
C LYS A 329 -21.97 27.14 15.72
N GLN A 330 -21.37 26.86 16.87
CA GLN A 330 -20.11 27.50 17.29
C GLN A 330 -18.94 27.13 16.35
N TYR A 331 -18.91 25.89 15.84
CA TYR A 331 -17.82 25.37 15.01
C TYR A 331 -18.19 25.29 13.53
N PHE A 332 -19.46 25.05 13.21
CA PHE A 332 -19.96 24.94 11.83
C PHE A 332 -20.75 26.18 11.39
N LYS A 333 -20.58 26.59 10.12
CA LYS A 333 -21.34 27.67 9.46
C LYS A 333 -22.84 27.37 9.42
N ALA A 334 -23.21 26.09 9.28
CA ALA A 334 -24.57 25.59 9.47
C ALA A 334 -24.52 24.12 9.91
N VAL A 335 -25.58 23.68 10.60
CA VAL A 335 -25.76 22.29 11.03
C VAL A 335 -27.15 21.85 10.58
N GLU A 336 -27.22 20.84 9.71
CA GLU A 336 -28.47 20.25 9.23
C GLU A 336 -28.62 18.81 9.70
N LEU A 337 -29.74 18.53 10.35
CA LEU A 337 -30.17 17.19 10.72
C LEU A 337 -31.25 16.76 9.72
N ASP A 338 -31.20 15.52 9.27
CA ASP A 338 -32.29 14.93 8.50
C ASP A 338 -33.53 14.67 9.39
N ASN A 339 -34.71 14.62 8.79
CA ASN A 339 -35.91 14.04 9.43
C ASN A 339 -35.69 12.55 9.78
N ASP A 340 -34.80 11.90 9.03
CA ASP A 340 -34.35 10.52 9.19
C ASP A 340 -33.33 10.29 10.33
N VAL A 341 -32.87 11.33 11.01
CA VAL A 341 -31.89 11.25 12.12
C VAL A 341 -32.56 10.84 13.42
N ASP A 342 -31.97 9.87 14.11
CA ASP A 342 -32.26 9.57 15.51
C ASP A 342 -31.91 10.78 16.40
N LEU A 343 -32.93 11.51 16.82
CA LEU A 343 -32.78 12.73 17.62
C LEU A 343 -32.32 12.46 19.05
N ASP A 344 -32.47 11.24 19.59
CA ASP A 344 -32.02 10.89 20.93
C ASP A 344 -30.55 10.47 20.93
N LEU A 345 -30.12 9.68 19.95
CA LEU A 345 -28.70 9.48 19.64
C LEU A 345 -27.99 10.82 19.35
N TYR A 346 -28.66 11.77 18.70
CA TYR A 346 -28.12 13.11 18.50
C TYR A 346 -27.94 13.89 19.81
N LYS A 347 -28.90 13.82 20.75
CA LYS A 347 -28.76 14.41 22.10
C LYS A 347 -27.61 13.78 22.88
N GLN A 348 -27.34 12.49 22.69
CA GLN A 348 -26.22 11.77 23.31
C GLN A 348 -24.86 12.15 22.68
N LEU A 349 -24.74 12.16 21.36
CA LEU A 349 -23.46 12.38 20.67
C LEU A 349 -23.09 13.86 20.47
N SER A 350 -24.04 14.79 20.36
CA SER A 350 -23.70 16.20 20.12
C SER A 350 -22.88 16.88 21.26
N PRO A 351 -23.06 16.55 22.56
CA PRO A 351 -22.13 16.99 23.61
C PRO A 351 -20.71 16.41 23.47
N GLU A 352 -20.57 15.19 22.92
CA GLU A 352 -19.28 14.58 22.63
C GLU A 352 -18.60 15.26 21.44
N MET A 353 -19.33 15.54 20.37
CA MET A 353 -18.85 16.35 19.24
C MET A 353 -18.37 17.73 19.72
N MET A 354 -19.11 18.39 20.63
CA MET A 354 -18.73 19.67 21.22
C MET A 354 -17.44 19.59 22.05
N ARG A 355 -17.21 18.49 22.80
CA ARG A 355 -15.94 18.28 23.53
C ARG A 355 -14.77 18.08 22.57
N LEU A 356 -14.96 17.25 21.54
CA LEU A 356 -13.94 16.97 20.53
C LEU A 356 -13.56 18.25 19.75
N LEU A 357 -14.54 19.00 19.27
CA LEU A 357 -14.33 20.23 18.50
C LEU A 357 -13.70 21.37 19.32
N LYS A 358 -13.81 21.34 20.66
CA LYS A 358 -13.14 22.30 21.55
C LYS A 358 -11.62 22.09 21.61
N ILE A 359 -11.13 20.86 21.40
CA ILE A 359 -9.70 20.55 21.42
C ILE A 359 -9.09 20.35 20.04
N MET A 360 -9.91 20.05 19.02
CA MET A 360 -9.47 19.93 17.63
C MET A 360 -9.06 21.28 17.04
N PRO A 361 -8.07 21.30 16.12
CA PRO A 361 -7.73 22.50 15.35
C PRO A 361 -8.87 22.88 14.41
N ALA A 362 -8.93 24.14 14.02
CA ALA A 362 -9.93 24.70 13.12
C ALA A 362 -9.25 25.39 11.93
N GLY A 363 -9.85 25.24 10.75
CA GLY A 363 -9.42 25.92 9.53
C GLY A 363 -9.93 27.36 9.38
N ASP A 364 -9.52 27.99 8.28
CA ASP A 364 -9.81 29.38 7.92
C ASP A 364 -11.32 29.67 7.78
N GLN A 365 -12.09 28.67 7.35
CA GLN A 365 -13.51 28.77 7.05
C GLN A 365 -14.31 27.65 7.72
N LYS A 366 -15.33 28.03 8.50
CA LYS A 366 -16.21 27.06 9.18
C LYS A 366 -16.99 26.21 8.17
N PRO A 367 -16.93 24.87 8.25
CA PRO A 367 -17.65 23.98 7.36
C PRO A 367 -19.16 23.97 7.65
N ILE A 368 -19.94 23.40 6.74
CA ILE A 368 -21.32 22.98 7.00
C ILE A 368 -21.32 21.52 7.45
N LEU A 369 -22.02 21.18 8.54
CA LEU A 369 -22.23 19.80 8.98
C LEU A 369 -23.61 19.30 8.55
N ARG A 370 -23.68 18.08 7.99
CA ARG A 370 -24.92 17.41 7.59
C ARG A 370 -24.98 16.00 8.14
N LEU A 371 -25.92 15.73 9.05
CA LEU A 371 -26.17 14.40 9.61
C LEU A 371 -27.39 13.80 8.90
N ARG A 372 -27.22 12.66 8.21
CA ARG A 372 -28.29 12.02 7.39
C ARG A 372 -27.99 10.53 7.14
N LYS A 373 -28.74 9.89 6.24
CA LYS A 373 -28.47 8.52 5.76
C LYS A 373 -27.80 8.57 4.39
N LEU A 374 -26.68 7.87 4.21
CA LEU A 374 -25.86 7.80 2.99
C LEU A 374 -26.03 6.48 2.21
N GLY A 375 -27.14 5.76 2.41
CA GLY A 375 -27.36 4.41 1.84
C GLY A 375 -27.10 4.29 0.33
N ASN A 376 -27.49 5.28 -0.47
CA ASN A 376 -27.25 5.28 -1.93
C ASN A 376 -25.77 5.44 -2.32
N TYR A 377 -24.97 6.06 -1.44
CA TYR A 377 -23.55 6.37 -1.66
C TYR A 377 -22.61 5.27 -1.16
N LYS A 378 -23.12 4.31 -0.36
CA LYS A 378 -22.35 3.21 0.27
C LYS A 378 -21.14 3.66 1.11
N ALA A 379 -21.15 4.92 1.56
CA ALA A 379 -20.12 5.53 2.39
C ALA A 379 -20.64 5.77 3.82
N LYS A 380 -19.72 5.92 4.78
CA LYS A 380 -20.05 6.28 6.18
C LYS A 380 -20.00 7.79 6.43
N GLY A 381 -19.25 8.51 5.62
CA GLY A 381 -19.24 9.96 5.52
C GLY A 381 -18.84 10.37 4.09
N MET A 382 -18.82 11.69 3.86
CA MET A 382 -18.29 12.31 2.64
C MET A 382 -18.05 13.80 2.91
N TYR A 383 -16.80 14.25 2.78
CA TYR A 383 -16.48 15.66 2.62
C TYR A 383 -16.68 16.11 1.17
N VAL A 384 -17.24 17.30 0.97
CA VAL A 384 -17.48 17.91 -0.34
C VAL A 384 -16.74 19.25 -0.43
N PRO A 385 -15.52 19.28 -1.02
CA PRO A 385 -14.67 20.46 -1.07
C PRO A 385 -15.32 21.66 -1.77
N SER A 386 -16.05 21.42 -2.87
CA SER A 386 -16.81 22.44 -3.62
C SER A 386 -17.90 23.16 -2.79
N LYS A 387 -18.21 22.65 -1.59
CA LYS A 387 -19.21 23.18 -0.66
C LYS A 387 -18.71 23.43 0.76
N ASN A 388 -17.43 23.15 1.06
CA ASN A 388 -16.88 23.07 2.43
C ASN A 388 -17.89 22.41 3.40
N THR A 389 -18.30 21.18 3.07
CA THR A 389 -19.42 20.48 3.72
C THR A 389 -19.01 19.07 4.13
N LEU A 390 -19.10 18.76 5.43
CA LEU A 390 -19.01 17.39 5.94
C LEU A 390 -20.41 16.78 5.94
N VAL A 391 -20.56 15.62 5.30
CA VAL A 391 -21.75 14.78 5.41
C VAL A 391 -21.39 13.51 6.16
N VAL A 392 -22.15 13.14 7.19
CA VAL A 392 -21.90 11.95 8.01
C VAL A 392 -23.16 11.10 8.06
N ASP A 393 -23.01 9.80 7.86
CA ASP A 393 -24.07 8.82 8.04
C ASP A 393 -24.37 8.67 9.53
N PHE A 394 -25.55 9.10 9.97
CA PHE A 394 -25.89 9.16 11.38
C PHE A 394 -26.76 7.98 11.82
N ARG A 395 -26.31 6.77 11.47
CA ARG A 395 -26.92 5.48 11.82
C ARG A 395 -26.06 4.67 12.78
N ARG A 396 -26.72 3.82 13.57
CA ARG A 396 -26.11 2.86 14.52
C ARG A 396 -25.48 1.66 13.76
N PRO A 397 -24.72 0.77 14.44
CA PRO A 397 -24.24 -0.48 13.83
C PRO A 397 -25.40 -1.32 13.27
N GLY A 398 -25.16 -2.05 12.17
CA GLY A 398 -26.18 -2.85 11.47
C GLY A 398 -27.06 -2.02 10.52
N GLU A 399 -27.61 -0.90 10.98
CA GLU A 399 -28.55 -0.03 10.23
C GLU A 399 -28.02 0.48 8.87
N ILE A 400 -26.70 0.42 8.62
CA ILE A 400 -26.07 0.84 7.37
C ILE A 400 -26.37 -0.11 6.21
N TYR A 401 -26.38 -1.42 6.47
CA TYR A 401 -26.45 -2.50 5.48
C TYR A 401 -27.53 -3.52 5.88
N GLN A 402 -28.73 -3.41 5.31
CA GLN A 402 -29.95 -4.11 5.74
C GLN A 402 -29.95 -5.65 5.61
N ASN A 403 -28.82 -6.28 5.24
CA ASN A 403 -28.64 -7.73 5.14
C ASN A 403 -27.48 -8.25 6.03
N MET A 404 -26.96 -7.44 6.96
CA MET A 404 -25.99 -7.86 7.99
C MET A 404 -26.74 -8.27 9.26
N ALA A 405 -26.20 -9.24 10.02
CA ALA A 405 -26.78 -9.63 11.31
C ALA A 405 -26.71 -8.47 12.32
N ASP A 406 -27.69 -8.36 13.21
CA ASP A 406 -27.82 -7.23 14.14
C ASP A 406 -26.52 -6.96 14.92
N GLY A 407 -26.10 -5.69 14.90
CA GLY A 407 -24.84 -5.24 15.50
C GLY A 407 -23.56 -5.54 14.70
N THR A 408 -23.61 -6.24 13.55
CA THR A 408 -22.38 -6.53 12.76
C THR A 408 -22.02 -5.39 11.79
N GLY A 409 -21.40 -4.34 12.34
CA GLY A 409 -20.79 -3.23 11.59
C GLY A 409 -20.19 -2.17 12.52
N THR A 410 -19.51 -1.16 11.98
CA THR A 410 -19.28 0.10 12.72
C THR A 410 -20.45 1.04 12.46
N ALA A 411 -20.76 1.93 13.41
CA ALA A 411 -21.72 3.00 13.18
C ALA A 411 -21.22 3.97 12.10
N GLY A 412 -22.13 4.75 11.51
CA GLY A 412 -21.76 5.69 10.46
C GLY A 412 -21.00 6.90 11.02
N TYR A 413 -21.38 7.34 12.22
CA TYR A 413 -20.79 8.49 12.92
C TYR A 413 -19.32 8.27 13.35
N THR A 414 -18.78 7.04 13.28
CA THR A 414 -17.34 6.78 13.50
C THR A 414 -16.46 7.32 12.36
N SER A 415 -17.06 7.83 11.28
CA SER A 415 -16.36 8.52 10.17
C SER A 415 -16.05 9.99 10.46
N PHE A 416 -16.63 10.59 11.50
CA PHE A 416 -16.57 12.03 11.71
C PHE A 416 -15.13 12.59 11.75
N VAL A 417 -14.18 11.88 12.38
CA VAL A 417 -12.76 12.28 12.39
C VAL A 417 -12.10 12.17 11.00
N HIS A 418 -12.51 11.20 10.17
CA HIS A 418 -12.04 11.06 8.78
C HIS A 418 -12.49 12.25 7.91
N GLU A 419 -13.79 12.58 7.96
CA GLU A 419 -14.36 13.73 7.25
C GLU A 419 -13.80 15.07 7.75
N TYR A 420 -13.49 15.17 9.05
CA TYR A 420 -12.78 16.31 9.62
C TYR A 420 -11.32 16.38 9.14
N GLY A 421 -10.67 15.23 8.90
CA GLY A 421 -9.36 15.15 8.26
C GLY A 421 -9.34 15.76 6.86
N HIS A 422 -10.32 15.44 6.00
CA HIS A 422 -10.46 16.06 4.67
C HIS A 422 -10.75 17.57 4.74
N TYR A 423 -11.54 18.00 5.73
CA TYR A 423 -11.74 19.43 5.99
C TYR A 423 -10.44 20.13 6.38
N LEU A 424 -9.65 19.57 7.30
CA LEU A 424 -8.35 20.13 7.70
C LEU A 424 -7.34 20.14 6.56
N ASP A 425 -7.32 19.10 5.73
CA ASP A 425 -6.49 19.03 4.51
C ASP A 425 -6.72 20.25 3.61
N ARG A 426 -7.98 20.66 3.42
CA ARG A 426 -8.33 21.80 2.56
C ARG A 426 -8.28 23.15 3.25
N HIS A 427 -8.58 23.26 4.55
CA HIS A 427 -8.86 24.54 5.21
C HIS A 427 -7.95 24.91 6.39
N LEU A 428 -7.05 24.04 6.86
CA LEU A 428 -6.17 24.40 7.99
C LEU A 428 -5.22 25.57 7.66
N THR A 429 -4.93 25.78 6.38
CA THR A 429 -4.18 26.94 5.87
C THR A 429 -4.91 27.54 4.68
N ALA A 430 -4.76 28.85 4.45
CA ALA A 430 -5.42 29.58 3.37
C ALA A 430 -4.71 29.44 2.00
N ASP A 431 -4.18 28.25 1.69
CA ASP A 431 -3.45 27.98 0.44
C ASP A 431 -4.38 27.49 -0.70
N ASP A 432 -3.95 27.69 -1.95
CA ASP A 432 -4.58 27.12 -3.15
C ASP A 432 -4.49 25.58 -3.14
N LYS A 433 -3.40 25.02 -2.58
CA LYS A 433 -3.09 23.58 -2.54
C LYS A 433 -3.49 22.97 -1.17
N PRO A 434 -4.28 21.87 -1.14
CA PRO A 434 -4.49 21.08 0.08
C PRO A 434 -3.17 20.61 0.68
N LEU A 435 -3.11 20.45 2.01
CA LEU A 435 -1.93 19.98 2.74
C LEU A 435 -1.35 18.67 2.18
N SER A 436 -2.20 17.76 1.73
CA SER A 436 -1.84 16.48 1.12
C SER A 436 -1.11 16.60 -0.23
N ILE A 437 -1.24 17.75 -0.90
CA ILE A 437 -0.56 18.13 -2.15
C ILE A 437 0.71 18.97 -1.87
N GLN A 438 0.93 19.44 -0.64
CA GLN A 438 2.07 20.29 -0.30
C GLN A 438 3.38 19.49 -0.16
N PRO A 439 4.56 20.08 -0.50
CA PRO A 439 5.86 19.41 -0.48
C PRO A 439 6.20 18.66 0.82
N GLU A 440 5.74 19.20 1.95
CA GLU A 440 5.97 18.72 3.31
C GLU A 440 5.33 17.35 3.56
N PHE A 441 4.19 17.06 2.94
CA PHE A 441 3.50 15.76 3.04
C PHE A 441 4.02 14.73 2.01
N ARG A 442 4.73 15.17 0.96
CA ARG A 442 5.17 14.32 -0.17
C ARG A 442 5.91 13.06 0.27
N LYS A 443 6.81 13.16 1.26
CA LYS A 443 7.60 12.02 1.79
C LYS A 443 6.70 10.91 2.34
N ILE A 444 5.71 11.31 3.15
CA ILE A 444 4.71 10.44 3.76
C ILE A 444 3.86 9.78 2.68
N LEU A 445 3.33 10.58 1.75
CA LEU A 445 2.48 10.10 0.66
C LEU A 445 3.22 9.08 -0.22
N GLN A 446 4.45 9.38 -0.66
CA GLN A 446 5.28 8.45 -1.44
C GLN A 446 5.65 7.19 -0.66
N ALA A 447 5.82 7.25 0.66
CA ALA A 447 6.06 6.07 1.50
C ALA A 447 4.81 5.20 1.64
N TYR A 448 3.65 5.81 1.94
CA TYR A 448 2.37 5.12 2.01
C TYR A 448 2.01 4.48 0.67
N GLN A 449 2.12 5.21 -0.45
CA GLN A 449 1.78 4.71 -1.78
C GLN A 449 2.61 3.48 -2.17
N ARG A 450 3.92 3.48 -1.90
CA ARG A 450 4.80 2.30 -2.10
C ARG A 450 4.43 1.13 -1.19
N ASN A 451 4.11 1.42 0.08
CA ASN A 451 3.63 0.42 1.01
C ASN A 451 2.30 -0.18 0.57
N PHE A 452 1.39 0.61 0.00
CA PHE A 452 0.13 0.13 -0.55
C PHE A 452 0.38 -0.82 -1.72
N ASP A 453 1.21 -0.44 -2.69
CA ASP A 453 1.55 -1.30 -3.83
C ASP A 453 2.21 -2.62 -3.39
N ALA A 454 3.11 -2.57 -2.40
CA ALA A 454 3.78 -3.76 -1.87
C ALA A 454 2.84 -4.66 -1.03
N LYS A 455 2.00 -4.08 -0.17
CA LYS A 455 1.18 -4.80 0.83
C LYS A 455 -0.19 -5.23 0.31
N THR A 456 -0.71 -4.61 -0.77
CA THR A 456 -2.04 -4.93 -1.35
C THR A 456 -2.02 -5.79 -2.61
N LYS A 457 -0.85 -6.06 -3.18
CA LYS A 457 -0.67 -6.89 -4.38
C LYS A 457 -1.33 -8.27 -4.25
N GLY A 458 -2.16 -8.65 -5.22
CA GLY A 458 -2.95 -9.88 -5.20
C GLY A 458 -4.19 -9.85 -4.31
N THR A 459 -4.49 -8.73 -3.63
CA THR A 459 -5.66 -8.58 -2.75
C THR A 459 -6.78 -7.78 -3.44
N PRO A 460 -8.04 -7.83 -2.94
CA PRO A 460 -9.12 -7.01 -3.49
C PRO A 460 -8.84 -5.49 -3.49
N LEU A 461 -8.00 -4.99 -2.58
CA LEU A 461 -7.66 -3.57 -2.48
C LEU A 461 -6.86 -3.05 -3.68
N GLU A 462 -6.10 -3.91 -4.37
CA GLU A 462 -5.34 -3.53 -5.58
C GLU A 462 -6.26 -2.96 -6.67
N LYS A 463 -7.47 -3.51 -6.81
CA LYS A 463 -8.50 -3.03 -7.76
C LYS A 463 -9.03 -1.63 -7.41
N HIS A 464 -8.85 -1.19 -6.17
CA HIS A 464 -9.29 0.10 -5.64
C HIS A 464 -8.11 1.02 -5.29
N ALA A 465 -6.89 0.68 -5.72
CA ALA A 465 -5.68 1.48 -5.46
C ALA A 465 -5.82 2.95 -5.89
N GLY A 466 -6.57 3.22 -6.97
CA GLY A 466 -6.84 4.58 -7.45
C GLY A 466 -7.67 5.46 -6.49
N TYR A 467 -8.33 4.87 -5.49
CA TYR A 467 -9.02 5.58 -4.40
C TYR A 467 -8.10 5.71 -3.19
N PHE A 468 -7.65 4.58 -2.63
CA PHE A 468 -6.83 4.52 -1.41
C PHE A 468 -5.47 5.21 -1.49
N LYS A 469 -4.98 5.55 -2.70
CA LYS A 469 -3.71 6.26 -2.93
C LYS A 469 -3.89 7.74 -3.29
N THR A 470 -5.12 8.27 -3.31
CA THR A 470 -5.33 9.72 -3.51
C THR A 470 -4.78 10.50 -2.30
N PRO A 471 -4.15 11.66 -2.51
CA PRO A 471 -3.54 12.47 -1.46
C PRO A 471 -4.44 12.70 -0.23
N THR A 472 -5.67 13.15 -0.41
CA THR A 472 -6.57 13.51 0.70
C THR A 472 -7.02 12.29 1.50
N GLU A 473 -7.23 11.15 0.84
CA GLU A 473 -7.56 9.85 1.44
C GLU A 473 -6.39 9.26 2.25
N VAL A 474 -5.16 9.57 1.88
CA VAL A 474 -3.98 9.22 2.69
C VAL A 474 -3.86 10.16 3.89
N PHE A 475 -4.14 11.45 3.71
CA PHE A 475 -4.13 12.44 4.79
C PHE A 475 -5.21 12.18 5.85
N ALA A 476 -6.45 11.89 5.47
CA ALA A 476 -7.55 11.60 6.39
C ALA A 476 -7.26 10.35 7.24
N ARG A 477 -6.79 9.25 6.62
CA ARG A 477 -6.36 8.04 7.37
C ARG A 477 -5.16 8.29 8.28
N ALA A 478 -4.22 9.12 7.83
CA ALA A 478 -3.09 9.51 8.65
C ALA A 478 -3.50 10.34 9.87
N PHE A 479 -4.50 11.22 9.73
CA PHE A 479 -5.07 12.01 10.81
C PHE A 479 -5.85 11.13 11.82
N GLU A 480 -6.63 10.15 11.35
CA GLU A 480 -7.25 9.14 12.21
C GLU A 480 -6.19 8.35 13.01
N VAL A 481 -5.12 7.88 12.36
CA VAL A 481 -4.05 7.14 13.05
C VAL A 481 -3.31 8.04 14.04
N TYR A 482 -2.98 9.28 13.68
CA TYR A 482 -2.36 10.26 14.59
C TYR A 482 -3.23 10.52 15.82
N THR A 483 -4.51 10.83 15.63
CA THR A 483 -5.42 11.16 16.73
C THR A 483 -5.71 9.94 17.62
N LYS A 484 -5.84 8.74 17.05
CA LYS A 484 -5.98 7.49 17.80
C LYS A 484 -4.73 7.16 18.63
N GLN A 485 -3.54 7.29 18.05
CA GLN A 485 -2.27 7.02 18.75
C GLN A 485 -1.91 8.12 19.78
N ALA A 486 -2.49 9.31 19.66
CA ALA A 486 -2.49 10.33 20.69
C ALA A 486 -3.43 10.04 21.88
N GLY A 487 -4.16 8.92 21.86
CA GLY A 487 -5.02 8.45 22.95
C GLY A 487 -6.50 8.79 22.83
N LEU A 488 -6.97 9.32 21.68
CA LEU A 488 -8.39 9.69 21.50
C LEU A 488 -9.33 8.51 21.73
N LYS A 489 -10.16 8.63 22.78
CA LYS A 489 -11.32 7.77 23.03
C LYS A 489 -12.59 8.54 22.76
N SER A 490 -13.32 8.13 21.72
CA SER A 490 -14.58 8.73 21.30
C SER A 490 -15.37 7.73 20.45
N ASN A 491 -16.70 7.84 20.48
CA ASN A 491 -17.63 7.17 19.57
C ASN A 491 -17.53 7.73 18.13
N LEU A 492 -16.87 8.87 17.91
CA LEU A 492 -16.77 9.61 16.63
C LEU A 492 -15.56 9.18 15.76
N ILE A 493 -14.80 8.20 16.23
CA ILE A 493 -13.63 7.59 15.58
C ILE A 493 -13.77 6.05 15.65
N ALA A 494 -13.08 5.27 14.82
CA ALA A 494 -13.18 3.82 14.88
C ALA A 494 -12.47 3.22 16.11
N ASP A 495 -12.97 2.08 16.60
CA ASP A 495 -12.37 1.35 17.71
C ASP A 495 -10.93 0.88 17.40
N SER A 496 -10.68 0.42 16.17
CA SER A 496 -9.36 -0.05 15.72
C SER A 496 -9.13 0.16 14.21
N TYR A 497 -7.85 0.18 13.81
CA TYR A 497 -7.38 0.46 12.45
C TYR A 497 -6.49 -0.68 11.92
N HIS A 498 -7.02 -1.90 11.92
CA HIS A 498 -6.27 -3.12 11.53
C HIS A 498 -6.45 -3.55 10.07
N SER A 499 -7.33 -2.90 9.31
CA SER A 499 -7.50 -3.17 7.87
C SER A 499 -6.25 -2.78 7.07
N LEU A 500 -6.14 -3.30 5.85
CA LEU A 500 -4.86 -3.40 5.14
C LEU A 500 -4.32 -2.03 4.69
N GLU A 501 -5.22 -1.11 4.35
CA GLU A 501 -4.96 0.29 4.02
C GLU A 501 -4.31 1.05 5.20
N TYR A 502 -4.77 0.86 6.45
CA TYR A 502 -4.11 1.48 7.61
C TYR A 502 -2.78 0.82 7.95
N ARG A 503 -2.63 -0.50 7.72
CA ARG A 503 -1.33 -1.22 7.83
C ARG A 503 -0.30 -0.81 6.75
N CYS A 504 -0.67 0.06 5.81
CA CYS A 504 0.29 0.73 4.94
C CYS A 504 1.02 1.88 5.67
N ILE A 505 0.47 2.41 6.76
CA ILE A 505 1.20 3.22 7.75
C ILE A 505 1.89 2.24 8.73
N ASP A 506 3.21 2.11 8.62
CA ASP A 506 4.04 1.41 9.60
C ASP A 506 4.83 2.38 10.48
N LEU A 507 5.62 1.87 11.43
CA LEU A 507 6.28 2.69 12.45
C LEU A 507 7.16 3.82 11.87
N PRO A 508 7.99 3.62 10.81
CA PRO A 508 8.71 4.72 10.16
C PRO A 508 7.78 5.80 9.58
N ILE A 509 6.71 5.42 8.89
CA ILE A 509 5.74 6.39 8.35
C ILE A 509 4.99 7.09 9.48
N TYR A 510 4.65 6.39 10.56
CA TYR A 510 4.02 6.99 11.73
C TYR A 510 4.93 8.02 12.44
N GLN A 511 6.25 7.79 12.48
CA GLN A 511 7.21 8.75 13.02
C GLN A 511 7.28 10.02 12.15
N ASP A 512 7.33 9.88 10.81
CA ASP A 512 7.24 11.02 9.89
C ASP A 512 5.89 11.76 10.02
N LEU A 513 4.77 11.02 10.10
CA LEU A 513 3.43 11.57 10.31
C LEU A 513 3.32 12.37 11.60
N LYS A 514 3.83 11.84 12.70
CA LYS A 514 3.80 12.55 13.98
C LYS A 514 4.63 13.84 13.90
N ALA A 515 5.83 13.77 13.33
CA ALA A 515 6.72 14.92 13.14
C ALA A 515 6.21 15.95 12.10
N TYR A 516 5.23 15.57 11.27
CA TYR A 516 4.49 16.44 10.37
C TYR A 516 3.31 17.10 11.10
N PHE A 517 2.39 16.31 11.67
CA PHE A 517 1.21 16.83 12.36
C PHE A 517 1.57 17.71 13.56
N ASP A 518 2.56 17.34 14.38
CA ASP A 518 3.02 18.15 15.54
C ASP A 518 3.52 19.57 15.16
N LYS A 519 3.76 19.86 13.87
CA LYS A 519 4.20 21.18 13.36
C LYS A 519 3.07 22.00 12.72
N LEU A 520 1.90 21.41 12.50
CA LEU A 520 0.77 22.13 11.91
C LEU A 520 0.14 23.09 12.94
N PRO A 521 -0.41 24.23 12.52
CA PRO A 521 -0.97 25.22 13.43
C PRO A 521 -2.14 24.62 14.24
N GLY A 522 -2.11 24.80 15.57
CA GLY A 522 -3.12 24.26 16.49
C GLY A 522 -2.90 22.79 16.90
N PHE A 523 -1.83 22.13 16.42
CA PHE A 523 -1.48 20.76 16.83
C PHE A 523 -0.51 20.70 18.02
N GLU A 524 0.06 21.83 18.44
CA GLU A 524 1.25 21.92 19.33
C GLU A 524 1.04 21.28 20.71
N ASN A 525 -0.23 21.21 21.15
CA ASN A 525 -0.64 20.45 22.35
C ASN A 525 -1.78 19.45 22.08
N LEU A 526 -2.22 19.29 20.82
CA LEU A 526 -3.34 18.41 20.45
C LEU A 526 -3.09 16.98 20.93
N ALA A 527 -1.89 16.43 20.70
CA ALA A 527 -1.55 15.08 21.14
C ALA A 527 -1.59 14.87 22.66
N LYS A 528 -1.49 15.93 23.47
CA LYS A 528 -1.67 15.86 24.94
C LYS A 528 -3.16 15.97 25.31
N ASN A 529 -3.88 16.84 24.62
CA ASN A 529 -5.31 17.11 24.85
C ASN A 529 -6.20 15.92 24.44
N LEU A 530 -5.79 15.14 23.44
CA LEU A 530 -6.50 13.95 22.96
C LEU A 530 -6.42 12.74 23.90
N ASN A 531 -5.47 12.72 24.84
CA ASN A 531 -5.35 11.65 25.86
C ASN A 531 -6.37 11.85 26.99
N GLN A 532 -7.65 11.97 26.63
CA GLN A 532 -8.80 12.16 27.49
C GLN A 532 -9.94 11.28 26.99
N ASP A 533 -10.75 10.74 27.90
CA ASP A 533 -11.96 10.03 27.49
C ASP A 533 -13.07 11.03 27.20
N LEU A 534 -13.45 11.16 25.93
CA LEU A 534 -14.51 12.05 25.50
C LEU A 534 -15.83 11.32 25.31
N SER A 535 -15.85 9.99 25.39
CA SER A 535 -17.03 9.18 25.12
C SER A 535 -18.17 9.43 26.12
N VAL A 536 -19.42 9.42 25.65
CA VAL A 536 -20.58 9.30 26.55
C VAL A 536 -20.75 7.84 26.95
N VAL A 537 -20.96 7.60 28.25
CA VAL A 537 -21.19 6.28 28.83
C VAL A 537 -22.39 5.62 28.16
N LYS A 538 -22.18 4.42 27.60
CA LYS A 538 -23.25 3.60 27.01
C LYS A 538 -24.11 3.03 28.14
N GLU A 539 -25.34 3.52 28.28
CA GLU A 539 -26.34 2.86 29.11
C GLU A 539 -26.60 1.44 28.58
N GLN A 540 -26.37 0.44 29.43
CA GLN A 540 -26.66 -0.95 29.11
C GLN A 540 -28.16 -1.22 29.30
N THR A 541 -28.96 -1.00 28.27
CA THR A 541 -30.37 -1.43 28.26
C THR A 541 -30.45 -2.95 28.21
N GLN A 542 -30.43 -3.60 29.37
CA GLN A 542 -30.85 -4.99 29.51
C GLN A 542 -32.33 -5.12 29.11
N PRO A 543 -32.72 -6.12 28.31
CA PRO A 543 -34.13 -6.44 28.09
C PRO A 543 -34.77 -6.90 29.41
N LYS A 544 -35.85 -6.25 29.84
CA LYS A 544 -36.70 -6.77 30.92
C LYS A 544 -37.64 -7.84 30.34
N GLU A 545 -37.52 -9.07 30.81
CA GLU A 545 -38.56 -10.07 30.58
C GLU A 545 -39.87 -9.66 31.28
N PRO A 546 -41.03 -9.77 30.64
CA PRO A 546 -42.32 -9.50 31.27
C PRO A 546 -42.79 -10.70 32.09
N THR A 547 -42.60 -10.64 33.41
CA THR A 547 -43.09 -11.67 34.33
C THR A 547 -44.62 -11.75 34.32
N LYS A 548 -45.19 -12.92 34.03
CA LYS A 548 -46.57 -13.26 34.38
C LYS A 548 -46.70 -14.71 34.85
N THR A 549 -47.06 -14.85 36.12
CA THR A 549 -47.51 -16.10 36.74
C THR A 549 -48.96 -16.42 36.37
N SER A 550 -49.25 -17.69 36.10
CA SER A 550 -50.49 -18.34 36.52
C SER A 550 -50.28 -19.86 36.57
N GLU A 551 -50.80 -20.48 37.62
CA GLU A 551 -51.02 -21.94 37.72
C GLU A 551 -52.21 -22.30 36.79
N ARG A 552 -52.45 -23.54 36.35
CA ARG A 552 -52.75 -24.74 37.17
C ARG A 552 -52.79 -26.03 36.30
N GLN A 553 -52.99 -27.19 36.93
CA GLN A 553 -53.01 -28.54 36.34
C GLN A 553 -54.34 -28.91 35.64
N SER A 554 -54.28 -29.86 34.68
CA SER A 554 -55.06 -31.12 34.72
C SER A 554 -54.62 -32.11 33.62
N GLU A 555 -54.80 -33.41 33.84
CA GLU A 555 -54.56 -34.47 32.83
C GLU A 555 -55.76 -34.65 31.86
N SER A 556 -55.53 -35.32 30.71
CA SER A 556 -56.26 -36.56 30.34
C SER A 556 -55.84 -37.10 28.97
N ASP A 557 -55.84 -38.42 28.82
CA ASP A 557 -55.50 -39.16 27.59
C ASP A 557 -56.46 -38.93 26.40
N THR A 558 -55.97 -39.17 25.19
CA THR A 558 -56.55 -40.23 24.32
C THR A 558 -55.59 -40.59 23.18
N ALA A 559 -55.75 -41.78 22.60
CA ALA A 559 -54.87 -42.34 21.57
C ALA A 559 -55.66 -42.87 20.38
N GLU A 560 -55.04 -42.89 19.19
CA GLU A 560 -55.00 -43.96 18.16
C GLU A 560 -54.34 -43.37 16.88
N SER A 561 -53.38 -44.03 16.21
CA SER A 561 -53.45 -45.25 15.37
C SER A 561 -54.08 -44.97 13.98
N LYS A 562 -53.57 -45.44 12.82
CA LYS A 562 -52.58 -46.50 12.50
C LYS A 562 -51.75 -46.18 11.22
N ALA A 563 -50.58 -46.83 11.12
CA ALA A 563 -50.00 -47.65 10.01
C ALA A 563 -50.20 -47.25 8.51
N ASP A 564 -49.37 -47.68 7.54
CA ASP A 564 -48.25 -48.67 7.49
C ASP A 564 -47.28 -48.31 6.30
N THR A 565 -46.36 -49.10 5.70
CA THR A 565 -45.99 -50.53 5.75
C THR A 565 -44.48 -50.80 5.50
N GLN A 566 -44.05 -52.03 5.84
CA GLN A 566 -43.05 -52.99 5.29
C GLN A 566 -42.28 -52.68 3.94
N GLU A 567 -41.12 -53.29 3.61
CA GLU A 567 -40.37 -54.41 4.25
C GLU A 567 -38.80 -54.43 4.07
N LYS A 568 -38.20 -55.64 4.20
CA LYS A 568 -36.78 -56.02 4.42
C LYS A 568 -36.28 -56.92 3.22
N PRO A 569 -35.27 -57.84 3.25
CA PRO A 569 -34.51 -58.46 4.37
C PRO A 569 -32.96 -58.67 4.21
N ALA A 570 -32.32 -59.01 5.34
CA ALA A 570 -31.20 -59.98 5.56
C ALA A 570 -29.85 -59.84 4.77
N GLU A 571 -28.72 -60.49 5.10
CA GLU A 571 -28.41 -61.68 5.92
C GLU A 571 -27.15 -61.58 6.83
N LYS A 572 -26.96 -62.65 7.64
CA LYS A 572 -25.83 -63.09 8.48
C LYS A 572 -25.95 -64.65 8.55
N PRO A 573 -25.00 -65.46 9.08
CA PRO A 573 -23.71 -65.14 9.70
C PRO A 573 -22.53 -66.06 9.24
N ALA A 574 -21.36 -65.90 9.84
CA ALA A 574 -20.45 -67.01 10.16
C ALA A 574 -19.65 -66.68 11.44
N ALA A 575 -19.37 -67.69 12.27
CA ALA A 575 -18.59 -67.58 13.52
C ALA A 575 -18.00 -68.96 13.87
N GLN A 576 -17.35 -69.08 15.04
CA GLN A 576 -16.61 -70.23 15.60
C GLN A 576 -15.09 -70.22 15.27
N ARG A 577 -14.18 -70.59 16.19
CA ARG A 577 -14.40 -71.20 17.52
C ARG A 577 -13.28 -70.93 18.57
N GLU A 578 -13.72 -70.98 19.84
CA GLU A 578 -13.09 -71.51 21.09
C GLU A 578 -11.58 -71.89 21.14
N SER A 579 -10.91 -71.99 22.30
CA SER A 579 -11.03 -71.42 23.66
C SER A 579 -9.83 -71.91 24.51
N GLY A 580 -9.40 -71.21 25.57
CA GLY A 580 -8.35 -71.72 26.47
C GLY A 580 -7.89 -70.73 27.55
N GLN A 581 -7.88 -71.15 28.82
CA GLN A 581 -7.63 -70.29 30.00
C GLN A 581 -6.14 -70.18 30.35
N GLY A 582 -5.72 -69.03 30.91
CA GLY A 582 -4.40 -68.78 31.50
C GLY A 582 -4.45 -67.62 32.52
N LYS A 583 -3.50 -67.54 33.46
CA LYS A 583 -3.56 -66.62 34.62
C LYS A 583 -2.53 -65.47 34.58
N ALA A 584 -2.97 -64.33 35.12
CA ALA A 584 -2.22 -63.31 35.88
C ALA A 584 -1.24 -62.35 35.17
N GLU A 585 -1.12 -61.15 35.78
CA GLU A 585 -0.03 -60.13 35.73
C GLU A 585 0.48 -59.69 34.33
N GLU A 586 0.34 -58.44 33.87
CA GLU A 586 0.53 -57.14 34.55
C GLU A 586 -0.37 -55.99 34.01
N THR A 587 -0.34 -54.81 34.65
CA THR A 587 -1.11 -53.62 34.26
C THR A 587 -0.43 -52.77 33.16
N ILE A 588 -0.64 -53.15 31.90
CA ILE A 588 -0.21 -52.35 30.75
C ILE A 588 -1.06 -51.06 30.65
N LYS A 589 -0.39 -49.90 30.65
CA LYS A 589 -1.02 -48.58 30.48
C LYS A 589 -1.63 -48.46 29.06
N PRO A 590 -2.77 -47.78 28.86
CA PRO A 590 -3.38 -47.64 27.54
C PRO A 590 -2.44 -46.94 26.56
N GLN A 591 -2.13 -47.59 25.44
CA GLN A 591 -1.49 -46.94 24.30
C GLN A 591 -2.44 -45.90 23.70
N GLU A 592 -1.93 -44.71 23.34
CA GLU A 592 -2.71 -43.74 22.58
C GLU A 592 -3.09 -44.34 21.22
N LYS A 593 -4.39 -44.43 20.93
CA LYS A 593 -4.86 -44.75 19.58
C LYS A 593 -4.57 -43.57 18.65
N PHE A 594 -3.54 -43.71 17.82
CA PHE A 594 -3.34 -42.86 16.65
C PHE A 594 -4.55 -42.98 15.70
N LEU A 595 -4.84 -41.91 14.97
CA LEU A 595 -5.78 -41.97 13.84
C LEU A 595 -5.02 -42.49 12.61
N PRO A 596 -5.66 -43.19 11.67
CA PRO A 596 -5.00 -43.52 10.41
C PRO A 596 -4.68 -42.22 9.65
N SER A 597 -3.44 -42.09 9.15
CA SER A 597 -3.06 -41.04 8.20
C SER A 597 -3.83 -41.19 6.89
N ASP A 598 -4.05 -40.10 6.18
CA ASP A 598 -4.74 -40.14 4.88
C ASP A 598 -3.80 -40.68 3.80
N ALA A 599 -4.20 -41.78 3.16
CA ALA A 599 -3.37 -42.49 2.18
C ALA A 599 -3.00 -41.64 0.95
N ARG A 600 -3.72 -40.53 0.69
CA ARG A 600 -3.42 -39.60 -0.41
C ARG A 600 -2.14 -38.78 -0.21
N GLN A 601 -1.58 -38.70 0.99
CA GLN A 601 -0.38 -37.90 1.31
C GLN A 601 0.82 -38.08 0.36
N ASN A 602 0.93 -39.25 -0.31
CA ASN A 602 1.96 -39.58 -1.31
C ASN A 602 1.36 -40.07 -2.65
N SER A 603 0.11 -39.74 -2.96
CA SER A 603 -0.50 -40.08 -4.26
C SER A 603 -0.08 -39.08 -5.36
N ALA A 604 0.03 -39.56 -6.59
CA ALA A 604 0.51 -38.77 -7.73
C ALA A 604 -0.40 -37.57 -8.09
N GLU A 605 -1.67 -37.60 -7.71
CA GLU A 605 -2.61 -36.46 -7.80
C GLU A 605 -2.12 -35.23 -7.03
N LEU A 606 -1.43 -35.41 -5.88
CA LEU A 606 -0.90 -34.29 -5.09
C LEU A 606 0.33 -33.63 -5.72
N ALA A 607 0.80 -34.08 -6.89
CA ALA A 607 1.72 -33.32 -7.71
C ALA A 607 1.08 -32.06 -8.30
N ASP A 608 -0.26 -32.00 -8.41
CA ASP A 608 -0.95 -30.74 -8.72
C ASP A 608 -1.10 -29.85 -7.48
N TYR A 609 -0.89 -28.53 -7.67
CA TYR A 609 -0.96 -27.54 -6.61
C TYR A 609 -2.37 -27.30 -6.07
N GLN A 610 -3.42 -27.41 -6.89
CA GLN A 610 -4.81 -27.26 -6.43
C GLN A 610 -5.30 -28.50 -5.69
N GLU A 611 -4.93 -29.71 -6.14
CA GLU A 611 -5.27 -30.95 -5.43
C GLU A 611 -4.54 -31.03 -4.08
N LEU A 612 -3.24 -30.71 -4.02
CA LEU A 612 -2.50 -30.57 -2.76
C LEU A 612 -3.15 -29.52 -1.82
N LYS A 613 -3.72 -28.45 -2.38
CA LYS A 613 -4.42 -27.41 -1.63
C LYS A 613 -5.80 -27.85 -1.12
N LYS A 614 -6.54 -28.69 -1.85
CA LYS A 614 -7.75 -29.33 -1.32
C LYS A 614 -7.38 -30.30 -0.21
N PHE A 615 -6.38 -31.15 -0.43
CA PHE A 615 -5.87 -32.11 0.55
C PHE A 615 -5.47 -31.44 1.87
N ALA A 616 -4.70 -30.36 1.82
CA ALA A 616 -4.35 -29.60 3.03
C ALA A 616 -5.57 -29.03 3.79
N VAL A 617 -6.68 -28.76 3.09
CA VAL A 617 -7.95 -28.35 3.72
C VAL A 617 -8.69 -29.55 4.32
N ASP A 618 -8.77 -30.68 3.61
CA ASP A 618 -9.35 -31.94 4.11
C ASP A 618 -8.68 -32.38 5.42
N ILE A 619 -7.34 -32.32 5.47
CA ILE A 619 -6.57 -32.68 6.66
C ILE A 619 -6.76 -31.66 7.80
N LEU A 620 -6.84 -30.37 7.48
CA LEU A 620 -7.19 -29.35 8.48
C LEU A 620 -8.59 -29.60 9.07
N ASP A 621 -9.56 -29.97 8.25
CA ASP A 621 -10.91 -30.33 8.72
C ASP A 621 -10.90 -31.62 9.55
N LYS A 622 -10.19 -32.66 9.11
CA LYS A 622 -9.97 -33.91 9.85
C LYS A 622 -9.48 -33.64 11.28
N TRP A 623 -8.53 -32.72 11.48
CA TRP A 623 -7.98 -32.41 12.80
C TRP A 623 -8.71 -31.31 13.58
N THR A 624 -9.63 -30.56 12.97
CA THR A 624 -10.42 -29.52 13.67
C THR A 624 -11.86 -29.95 14.00
N GLN A 625 -12.25 -31.18 13.66
CA GLN A 625 -13.58 -31.76 13.96
C GLN A 625 -13.94 -31.85 15.46
N THR A 626 -12.99 -32.01 16.39
CA THR A 626 -13.27 -32.11 17.84
C THR A 626 -12.22 -31.38 18.67
N PRO A 627 -12.53 -30.98 19.93
CA PRO A 627 -11.55 -30.36 20.82
C PRO A 627 -10.30 -31.22 21.03
N GLU A 628 -10.45 -32.54 21.13
CA GLU A 628 -9.36 -33.51 21.35
C GLU A 628 -8.41 -33.62 20.16
N ARG A 629 -8.93 -33.49 18.93
CA ARG A 629 -8.11 -33.46 17.72
C ARG A 629 -7.40 -32.10 17.57
N LEU A 630 -8.13 -31.01 17.88
CA LEU A 630 -7.58 -29.66 17.87
C LEU A 630 -6.45 -29.50 18.90
N GLU A 631 -6.61 -30.04 20.11
CA GLU A 631 -5.55 -30.08 21.13
C GLU A 631 -4.26 -30.70 20.58
N LYS A 632 -4.37 -31.86 19.91
CA LYS A 632 -3.21 -32.55 19.34
C LYS A 632 -2.55 -31.78 18.18
N LEU A 633 -3.35 -31.12 17.33
CA LEU A 633 -2.83 -30.30 16.24
C LEU A 633 -2.08 -29.07 16.75
N ILE A 634 -2.63 -28.37 17.76
CA ILE A 634 -1.97 -27.23 18.41
C ILE A 634 -0.62 -27.66 19.01
N ASP A 635 -0.63 -28.76 19.76
CA ASP A 635 0.55 -29.26 20.49
C ASP A 635 1.73 -29.55 19.55
N ALA A 636 1.48 -30.19 18.40
CA ALA A 636 2.53 -30.49 17.43
C ALA A 636 2.96 -29.27 16.60
N THR A 637 2.03 -28.39 16.21
CA THR A 637 2.31 -27.29 15.26
C THR A 637 3.01 -26.07 15.89
N GLY A 638 2.99 -25.95 17.22
CA GLY A 638 3.88 -25.04 17.96
C GLY A 638 5.36 -25.32 17.67
N SER A 639 5.75 -26.58 17.54
CA SER A 639 7.16 -26.98 17.38
C SER A 639 7.82 -26.56 16.06
N ARG A 640 7.04 -26.05 15.08
CA ARG A 640 7.47 -25.61 13.74
C ARG A 640 6.80 -24.29 13.30
N LEU A 641 6.87 -23.22 14.11
CA LEU A 641 6.20 -21.94 13.76
C LEU A 641 6.65 -21.29 12.43
N LEU A 642 7.84 -21.59 11.93
CA LEU A 642 8.39 -20.98 10.72
C LEU A 642 8.10 -21.74 9.42
N GLU A 643 7.46 -22.90 9.50
CA GLU A 643 7.03 -23.65 8.32
C GLU A 643 5.64 -23.21 7.84
N ASN A 644 5.39 -23.35 6.54
CA ASN A 644 4.14 -22.91 5.93
C ASN A 644 2.97 -23.71 6.53
N ASN A 645 1.92 -23.01 7.01
CA ASN A 645 0.85 -23.62 7.81
C ASN A 645 0.22 -24.89 7.19
N PRO A 646 -0.02 -24.98 5.87
CA PRO A 646 -0.50 -26.21 5.22
C PRO A 646 0.44 -27.41 5.31
N ASN A 647 1.77 -27.22 5.28
CA ASN A 647 2.73 -28.32 5.35
C ASN A 647 2.63 -29.02 6.70
N ARG A 648 2.67 -28.24 7.79
CA ARG A 648 2.62 -28.72 9.19
C ARG A 648 1.35 -29.53 9.49
N VAL A 649 0.25 -29.21 8.82
CA VAL A 649 -1.04 -29.91 8.95
C VAL A 649 -0.98 -31.28 8.25
N ILE A 650 -0.40 -31.37 7.05
CA ILE A 650 -0.18 -32.64 6.33
C ILE A 650 0.84 -33.52 7.08
N GLU A 651 1.97 -32.90 7.47
CA GLU A 651 3.06 -33.50 8.23
C GLU A 651 2.58 -34.12 9.55
N PHE A 652 1.74 -33.38 10.28
CA PHE A 652 1.16 -33.88 11.52
C PHE A 652 0.22 -35.07 11.30
N ASP A 653 -0.54 -35.13 10.19
CA ASP A 653 -1.41 -36.26 9.90
C ASP A 653 -0.63 -37.56 9.63
N GLN A 654 0.46 -37.46 8.87
CA GLN A 654 1.36 -38.57 8.55
C GLN A 654 2.00 -39.15 9.82
N TRP A 655 2.72 -38.30 10.57
CA TRP A 655 3.62 -38.79 11.63
C TRP A 655 3.02 -38.74 13.03
N GLN A 656 2.07 -37.83 13.31
CA GLN A 656 1.38 -37.65 14.60
C GLN A 656 2.32 -37.60 15.83
N THR A 657 3.58 -37.19 15.62
CA THR A 657 4.63 -37.14 16.63
C THR A 657 4.46 -35.94 17.57
N LYS A 658 5.00 -36.05 18.79
CA LYS A 658 5.05 -34.95 19.78
C LYS A 658 6.07 -33.85 19.43
N ARG A 659 6.71 -33.96 18.26
CA ARG A 659 7.56 -32.95 17.63
C ARG A 659 7.68 -33.32 16.16
N LEU A 660 7.44 -32.37 15.28
CA LEU A 660 7.48 -32.58 13.83
C LEU A 660 8.94 -32.67 13.34
N PRO A 661 9.28 -33.53 12.35
CA PRO A 661 10.64 -33.65 11.80
C PRO A 661 11.12 -32.34 11.17
N ARG A 662 12.34 -32.31 10.62
CA ARG A 662 12.80 -31.23 9.73
C ARG A 662 12.55 -31.65 8.29
N LEU A 663 11.84 -30.83 7.53
CA LEU A 663 11.55 -31.12 6.12
C LEU A 663 12.51 -30.40 5.16
N VAL A 664 12.98 -31.12 4.15
CA VAL A 664 13.76 -30.58 3.03
C VAL A 664 13.17 -31.04 1.71
N SER A 665 13.05 -30.13 0.73
CA SER A 665 12.47 -30.47 -0.56
C SER A 665 13.44 -31.24 -1.45
N GLU A 666 12.87 -32.05 -2.35
CA GLU A 666 13.58 -32.73 -3.43
C GLU A 666 14.49 -31.78 -4.22
N GLN A 667 14.00 -30.58 -4.57
CA GLN A 667 14.78 -29.57 -5.29
C GLN A 667 16.01 -29.08 -4.48
N ASN A 668 15.90 -28.93 -3.15
CA ASN A 668 17.04 -28.57 -2.31
C ASN A 668 18.06 -29.71 -2.15
N LEU A 669 17.61 -30.97 -2.18
CA LEU A 669 18.49 -32.14 -2.22
C LEU A 669 19.22 -32.26 -3.56
N GLN A 670 18.50 -32.13 -4.68
CA GLN A 670 19.06 -32.06 -6.04
C GLN A 670 20.11 -30.94 -6.17
N MET A 671 19.82 -29.73 -5.68
CA MET A 671 20.78 -28.60 -5.66
C MET A 671 22.04 -28.86 -4.82
N MET A 672 22.01 -29.84 -3.93
CA MET A 672 23.12 -30.25 -3.07
C MET A 672 23.78 -31.55 -3.54
N GLU A 673 23.37 -32.09 -4.69
CA GLU A 673 23.82 -33.36 -5.26
C GLU A 673 23.56 -34.58 -4.37
N VAL A 674 22.57 -34.48 -3.46
CA VAL A 674 22.11 -35.57 -2.59
C VAL A 674 20.91 -36.26 -3.23
N ASP A 675 21.03 -37.56 -3.45
CA ASP A 675 19.93 -38.42 -3.93
C ASP A 675 19.22 -39.08 -2.73
N PRO A 676 17.95 -38.74 -2.45
CA PRO A 676 17.21 -39.34 -1.34
C PRO A 676 16.92 -40.83 -1.52
N ALA A 677 16.92 -41.36 -2.76
CA ALA A 677 16.58 -42.77 -3.03
C ALA A 677 17.64 -43.76 -2.48
N LYS A 678 18.84 -43.28 -2.15
CA LYS A 678 19.86 -44.01 -1.38
C LYS A 678 19.40 -44.38 0.04
N TYR A 679 18.41 -43.66 0.58
CA TYR A 679 18.05 -43.67 2.00
C TYR A 679 16.61 -44.14 2.22
N LYS A 680 16.35 -44.74 3.38
CA LYS A 680 14.99 -45.07 3.84
C LYS A 680 14.41 -43.89 4.62
N ALA A 681 14.42 -42.71 3.99
CA ALA A 681 13.78 -41.52 4.53
C ALA A 681 12.31 -41.50 4.08
N ALA A 682 11.41 -41.13 4.99
CA ALA A 682 10.01 -40.92 4.63
C ALA A 682 9.81 -39.52 4.04
N SER A 683 8.86 -39.39 3.13
CA SER A 683 8.47 -38.13 2.50
C SER A 683 6.95 -37.91 2.53
N ILE A 684 6.56 -36.65 2.31
CA ILE A 684 5.19 -36.19 2.07
C ILE A 684 5.17 -35.30 0.81
N ARG A 685 4.03 -35.22 0.10
CA ARG A 685 3.80 -34.12 -0.84
C ARG A 685 3.43 -32.84 -0.07
N GLY A 686 4.11 -31.73 -0.37
CA GLY A 686 3.98 -30.48 0.36
C GLY A 686 4.34 -29.25 -0.46
N PHE A 687 4.11 -28.06 0.11
CA PHE A 687 4.29 -26.79 -0.60
C PHE A 687 5.72 -26.26 -0.49
N GLU A 688 6.34 -26.03 -1.64
CA GLU A 688 7.66 -25.40 -1.78
C GLU A 688 7.55 -23.99 -2.36
N ALA A 689 8.39 -23.07 -1.86
CA ALA A 689 8.46 -21.68 -2.30
C ALA A 689 9.59 -21.46 -3.32
N LEU A 690 9.22 -21.13 -4.55
CA LEU A 690 10.12 -20.76 -5.64
C LEU A 690 10.57 -19.29 -5.55
N PRO A 691 11.67 -18.92 -6.24
CA PRO A 691 12.00 -17.53 -6.54
C PRO A 691 10.79 -16.75 -7.09
N LEU A 692 10.71 -15.46 -6.75
CA LEU A 692 9.58 -14.58 -7.03
C LEU A 692 8.26 -14.93 -6.29
N HIS A 693 8.33 -15.66 -5.17
CA HIS A 693 7.20 -15.98 -4.28
C HIS A 693 6.07 -16.81 -4.94
N LYS A 694 6.41 -17.62 -5.95
CA LYS A 694 5.52 -18.67 -6.46
C LYS A 694 5.57 -19.88 -5.53
N TRP A 695 4.50 -20.64 -5.45
CA TRP A 695 4.46 -21.91 -4.73
C TRP A 695 4.20 -23.07 -5.70
N GLN A 696 4.82 -24.22 -5.44
CA GLN A 696 4.63 -25.47 -6.17
C GLN A 696 4.34 -26.64 -5.20
N SER A 697 3.81 -27.75 -5.72
CA SER A 697 3.90 -29.03 -5.04
C SER A 697 5.31 -29.60 -5.23
N SER A 698 5.87 -30.18 -4.18
CA SER A 698 7.21 -30.78 -4.15
C SER A 698 7.19 -31.96 -3.18
N GLU A 699 8.14 -32.88 -3.28
CA GLU A 699 8.34 -33.90 -2.25
C GLU A 699 9.21 -33.33 -1.13
N LEU A 700 8.72 -33.43 0.09
CA LEU A 700 9.41 -32.99 1.29
C LEU A 700 9.86 -34.23 2.08
N TYR A 701 11.17 -34.39 2.22
CA TYR A 701 11.83 -35.52 2.86
C TYR A 701 12.22 -35.19 4.30
N ASP A 702 12.15 -36.18 5.18
CA ASP A 702 12.65 -36.10 6.55
C ASP A 702 14.19 -35.96 6.58
N LEU A 703 14.67 -34.74 6.80
CA LEU A 703 16.07 -34.37 6.92
C LEU A 703 16.73 -35.02 8.14
N ASP A 704 15.98 -35.28 9.22
CA ASP A 704 16.50 -35.95 10.40
C ASP A 704 16.74 -37.45 10.10
N ALA A 705 15.83 -38.11 9.36
CA ALA A 705 16.05 -39.46 8.86
C ALA A 705 17.23 -39.54 7.86
N LEU A 706 17.39 -38.55 6.97
CA LEU A 706 18.52 -38.47 6.02
C LEU A 706 19.87 -38.30 6.75
N LEU A 707 19.96 -37.36 7.70
CA LEU A 707 21.16 -37.12 8.50
C LEU A 707 21.58 -38.35 9.32
N ASN A 708 20.61 -39.07 9.90
CA ASN A 708 20.89 -40.28 10.69
C ASN A 708 21.32 -41.49 9.83
N GLN A 709 20.98 -41.53 8.53
CA GLN A 709 21.29 -42.66 7.64
C GLN A 709 22.53 -42.42 6.75
N ALA A 710 22.98 -41.18 6.59
CA ALA A 710 24.18 -40.86 5.82
C ALA A 710 25.48 -41.19 6.58
N ASP A 711 26.48 -41.68 5.85
CA ASP A 711 27.85 -41.82 6.37
C ASP A 711 28.37 -40.46 6.84
N HIS A 712 28.63 -40.36 8.15
CA HIS A 712 29.03 -39.13 8.82
C HIS A 712 30.40 -38.60 8.34
N SER A 713 31.20 -39.42 7.65
CA SER A 713 32.44 -39.02 7.00
C SER A 713 32.25 -38.63 5.52
N GLY A 714 31.15 -39.04 4.90
CA GLY A 714 30.88 -38.95 3.46
C GLY A 714 30.49 -37.55 2.95
N PRO A 715 30.28 -37.41 1.63
CA PRO A 715 29.88 -36.14 1.01
C PRO A 715 28.42 -35.78 1.34
N ASP A 716 27.47 -36.71 1.16
CA ASP A 716 26.03 -36.48 1.38
C ASP A 716 25.74 -35.91 2.78
N TYR A 717 26.34 -36.47 3.85
CA TYR A 717 26.18 -35.96 5.22
C TYR A 717 26.67 -34.51 5.38
N LYS A 718 27.80 -34.14 4.74
CA LYS A 718 28.33 -32.77 4.77
C LYS A 718 27.43 -31.78 4.00
N GLN A 719 26.72 -32.26 2.97
CA GLN A 719 25.73 -31.47 2.24
C GLN A 719 24.42 -31.32 3.03
N LEU A 720 23.94 -32.41 3.64
CA LEU A 720 22.79 -32.41 4.55
C LEU A 720 23.03 -31.50 5.77
N GLN A 721 24.24 -31.45 6.33
CA GLN A 721 24.61 -30.48 7.37
C GLN A 721 24.60 -29.01 6.90
N LYS A 722 24.78 -28.72 5.59
CA LYS A 722 24.58 -27.36 5.05
C LYS A 722 23.11 -27.03 4.98
N LEU A 723 22.28 -27.97 4.52
CA LEU A 723 20.82 -27.83 4.50
C LEU A 723 20.25 -27.64 5.91
N GLU A 724 20.77 -28.39 6.90
CA GLU A 724 20.45 -28.23 8.32
C GLU A 724 20.76 -26.82 8.85
N LYS A 725 21.90 -26.25 8.46
CA LYS A 725 22.30 -24.87 8.80
C LYS A 725 21.42 -23.85 8.09
N MET A 726 21.13 -24.03 6.80
CA MET A 726 20.23 -23.15 6.02
C MET A 726 18.77 -23.20 6.51
N ALA A 727 18.34 -24.30 7.14
CA ALA A 727 17.05 -24.40 7.83
C ALA A 727 17.10 -23.69 9.18
N SER A 728 18.07 -24.03 10.04
CA SER A 728 18.20 -23.48 11.40
C SER A 728 18.69 -22.02 11.48
N GLU A 729 19.22 -21.44 10.40
CA GLU A 729 19.45 -20.00 10.28
C GLU A 729 18.16 -19.18 10.14
N LYS A 730 17.04 -19.82 9.79
CA LYS A 730 15.69 -19.21 9.83
C LYS A 730 15.10 -19.25 11.24
N GLU A 731 15.47 -20.26 12.05
CA GLU A 731 15.00 -20.43 13.42
C GLU A 731 15.68 -19.40 14.35
N TYR A 732 14.86 -18.72 15.17
CA TYR A 732 15.34 -17.70 16.09
C TYR A 732 15.94 -18.32 17.35
N ASN A 733 16.82 -17.58 18.04
CA ASN A 733 17.38 -18.01 19.33
C ASN A 733 16.27 -18.32 20.34
N ARG A 734 16.29 -19.55 20.88
CA ARG A 734 15.54 -19.92 22.08
C ARG A 734 15.96 -19.06 23.27
N MET A 735 15.04 -18.93 24.22
CA MET A 735 15.16 -18.03 25.37
C MET A 735 14.90 -18.81 26.66
N ALA A 736 15.53 -18.38 27.74
CA ALA A 736 15.18 -18.85 29.08
C ALA A 736 13.71 -18.51 29.36
N ALA A 737 12.97 -19.46 29.95
CA ALA A 737 11.51 -19.36 30.08
C ALA A 737 11.05 -18.07 30.79
N ASN A 738 11.76 -17.62 31.83
CA ASN A 738 11.50 -16.37 32.53
C ASN A 738 11.61 -15.12 31.63
N VAL A 739 12.57 -15.08 30.70
CA VAL A 739 12.73 -14.01 29.72
C VAL A 739 11.58 -14.03 28.71
N LEU A 740 11.12 -15.22 28.32
CA LEU A 740 9.97 -15.34 27.43
C LEU A 740 8.66 -14.93 28.11
N SER A 741 8.40 -15.36 29.35
CA SER A 741 7.23 -14.92 30.12
C SER A 741 7.18 -13.40 30.25
N GLN A 742 8.30 -12.75 30.59
CA GLN A 742 8.37 -11.29 30.64
C GLN A 742 8.05 -10.63 29.29
N LYS A 743 8.52 -11.21 28.18
CA LYS A 743 8.18 -10.73 26.84
C LYS A 743 6.73 -10.99 26.44
N LEU A 744 6.11 -12.09 26.87
CA LEU A 744 4.71 -12.39 26.60
C LEU A 744 3.80 -11.32 27.22
N GLU A 745 4.00 -10.95 28.48
CA GLU A 745 3.23 -9.86 29.11
C GLU A 745 3.51 -8.49 28.45
N GLN A 746 4.73 -8.25 27.99
CA GLN A 746 5.09 -7.02 27.27
C GLN A 746 4.64 -6.98 25.79
N SER A 747 4.22 -8.11 25.22
CA SER A 747 3.87 -8.21 23.79
C SER A 747 2.48 -7.65 23.45
N GLY A 748 1.60 -7.51 24.44
CA GLY A 748 0.20 -7.17 24.22
C GLY A 748 -0.67 -8.36 23.77
N ILE A 749 -0.20 -9.60 23.86
CA ILE A 749 -1.08 -10.77 23.87
C ILE A 749 -1.97 -10.66 25.11
N PRO A 750 -3.31 -10.68 24.97
CA PRO A 750 -4.21 -10.58 26.11
C PRO A 750 -3.95 -11.64 27.18
N ASP A 751 -4.36 -11.35 28.40
CA ASP A 751 -4.40 -12.33 29.49
C ASP A 751 -5.53 -13.34 29.20
N PRO A 752 -5.27 -14.66 29.11
CA PRO A 752 -6.31 -15.67 28.92
C PRO A 752 -7.28 -15.76 30.12
N ASP A 753 -6.89 -15.31 31.31
CA ASP A 753 -7.72 -15.35 32.51
C ASP A 753 -8.58 -14.08 32.70
N ASP A 754 -8.38 -13.02 31.91
CA ASP A 754 -9.18 -11.78 31.97
C ASP A 754 -10.65 -12.03 31.58
N GLN A 755 -11.52 -12.13 32.59
CA GLN A 755 -12.93 -12.44 32.41
C GLN A 755 -13.73 -11.35 31.69
N THR A 756 -13.19 -10.14 31.49
CA THR A 756 -13.84 -9.10 30.68
C THR A 756 -13.79 -9.40 29.18
N LEU A 757 -12.83 -10.24 28.74
CA LEU A 757 -12.66 -10.63 27.35
C LEU A 757 -13.64 -11.73 26.93
N LYS A 758 -14.11 -11.65 25.68
CA LYS A 758 -14.95 -12.68 25.05
C LYS A 758 -14.23 -14.04 25.06
N PRO A 759 -14.89 -15.16 25.40
CA PRO A 759 -14.23 -16.47 25.56
C PRO A 759 -13.32 -16.90 24.39
N VAL A 760 -13.72 -16.62 23.15
CA VAL A 760 -12.91 -16.94 21.96
C VAL A 760 -11.60 -16.15 21.89
N VAL A 761 -11.57 -14.91 22.40
CA VAL A 761 -10.33 -14.11 22.48
C VAL A 761 -9.37 -14.71 23.50
N ARG A 762 -9.91 -15.19 24.63
CA ARG A 762 -9.14 -15.87 25.68
C ARG A 762 -8.57 -17.20 25.20
N MET A 763 -9.36 -18.00 24.49
CA MET A 763 -8.89 -19.21 23.80
C MET A 763 -7.76 -18.90 22.80
N VAL A 764 -7.89 -17.87 21.96
CA VAL A 764 -6.82 -17.47 21.03
C VAL A 764 -5.55 -17.05 21.79
N ALA A 765 -5.68 -16.28 22.87
CA ALA A 765 -4.54 -15.87 23.69
C ALA A 765 -3.87 -17.05 24.40
N HIS A 766 -4.66 -17.99 24.94
CA HIS A 766 -4.20 -19.22 25.57
C HIS A 766 -3.40 -20.10 24.59
N ILE A 767 -3.95 -20.36 23.41
CA ILE A 767 -3.27 -21.13 22.36
C ILE A 767 -2.00 -20.41 21.88
N THR A 768 -2.06 -19.10 21.62
CA THR A 768 -0.88 -18.33 21.20
C THR A 768 0.21 -18.30 22.27
N ARG A 769 -0.13 -18.22 23.56
CA ARG A 769 0.84 -18.32 24.65
C ARG A 769 1.49 -19.72 24.69
N HIS A 770 0.75 -20.81 24.44
CA HIS A 770 1.33 -22.16 24.32
C HIS A 770 2.27 -22.29 23.12
N GLU A 771 1.77 -22.03 21.91
CA GLU A 771 2.52 -22.18 20.65
C GLU A 771 3.83 -21.36 20.66
N LEU A 772 3.85 -20.17 21.30
CA LEU A 772 5.07 -19.37 21.46
C LEU A 772 6.06 -19.94 22.48
N ASN A 773 5.60 -20.54 23.59
CA ASN A 773 6.47 -21.13 24.60
C ASN A 773 7.18 -22.39 24.09
N ASP A 774 6.48 -23.28 23.37
CA ASP A 774 7.10 -24.45 22.75
C ASP A 774 8.14 -24.07 21.67
N ALA A 775 7.82 -23.04 20.86
CA ALA A 775 8.72 -22.59 19.79
C ALA A 775 9.96 -21.82 20.27
N LEU A 776 9.88 -21.11 21.41
CA LEU A 776 10.93 -20.19 21.87
C LEU A 776 11.62 -20.60 23.18
N THR A 777 11.33 -21.76 23.77
CA THR A 777 12.08 -22.28 24.94
C THR A 777 12.83 -23.58 24.64
N GLU A 778 13.69 -24.01 25.57
CA GLU A 778 14.39 -25.29 25.52
C GLU A 778 13.69 -26.40 26.32
N GLY A 779 12.77 -26.03 27.21
CA GLY A 779 12.01 -26.96 28.03
C GLY A 779 10.87 -27.60 27.25
N LYS A 780 10.66 -28.90 27.45
CA LYS A 780 9.49 -29.59 26.93
C LYS A 780 8.24 -29.16 27.71
N GLN A 781 7.25 -28.59 27.03
CA GLN A 781 5.98 -28.23 27.63
C GLN A 781 5.15 -29.47 27.99
N GLU A 782 4.20 -29.33 28.92
CA GLU A 782 3.10 -30.29 29.05
C GLU A 782 2.15 -30.15 27.84
N PRO A 783 1.54 -31.25 27.35
CA PRO A 783 0.72 -31.20 26.13
C PRO A 783 -0.46 -30.22 26.23
N PHE A 784 -0.71 -29.43 25.17
CA PHE A 784 -1.79 -28.44 25.18
C PHE A 784 -3.15 -29.05 25.54
N LYS A 785 -3.88 -28.43 26.47
CA LYS A 785 -5.20 -28.86 26.95
C LYS A 785 -6.11 -27.64 27.11
N PHE A 786 -7.32 -27.72 26.57
CA PHE A 786 -8.35 -26.74 26.91
C PHE A 786 -8.79 -26.94 28.36
N THR A 787 -9.01 -25.84 29.08
CA THR A 787 -9.63 -25.89 30.42
C THR A 787 -11.02 -26.55 30.35
N PRO A 788 -11.55 -27.09 31.46
CA PRO A 788 -12.88 -27.71 31.45
C PRO A 788 -13.99 -26.79 30.91
N ALA A 789 -13.92 -25.50 31.22
CA ALA A 789 -14.87 -24.48 30.74
C ALA A 789 -14.73 -24.22 29.22
N GLU A 790 -13.50 -24.07 28.72
CA GLU A 790 -13.25 -23.96 27.28
C GLU A 790 -13.73 -25.20 26.53
N ARG A 791 -13.43 -26.40 27.05
CA ARG A 791 -13.77 -27.66 26.39
C ARG A 791 -15.28 -27.93 26.36
N GLU A 792 -16.02 -27.54 27.40
CA GLU A 792 -17.49 -27.57 27.38
C GLU A 792 -18.13 -26.55 26.42
N LEU A 793 -17.46 -25.42 26.16
CA LEU A 793 -17.87 -24.47 25.12
C LEU A 793 -17.56 -25.03 23.71
N LEU A 794 -16.39 -25.63 23.52
CA LEU A 794 -15.95 -26.19 22.24
C LEU A 794 -16.73 -27.45 21.83
N LYS A 795 -17.15 -28.31 22.76
CA LYS A 795 -18.07 -29.43 22.49
C LYS A 795 -19.42 -28.99 21.90
N LYS A 796 -19.81 -27.73 22.14
CA LYS A 796 -21.08 -27.12 21.68
C LYS A 796 -20.85 -26.18 20.47
N THR A 797 -19.65 -26.20 19.90
CA THR A 797 -19.20 -25.30 18.84
C THR A 797 -19.04 -26.06 17.51
N PRO A 798 -19.64 -25.59 16.39
CA PRO A 798 -19.46 -26.21 15.08
C PRO A 798 -17.99 -26.30 14.62
N ALA A 799 -17.67 -27.34 13.84
CA ALA A 799 -16.31 -27.65 13.39
C ALA A 799 -15.66 -26.49 12.61
N GLU A 800 -16.43 -25.71 11.85
CA GLU A 800 -15.96 -24.55 11.10
C GLU A 800 -15.44 -23.44 12.03
N LYS A 801 -15.96 -23.34 13.25
CA LYS A 801 -15.49 -22.40 14.28
C LYS A 801 -14.27 -22.93 15.04
N LEU A 802 -14.15 -24.25 15.22
CA LEU A 802 -12.92 -24.90 15.71
C LEU A 802 -11.76 -24.69 14.71
N LYS A 803 -12.02 -24.86 13.42
CA LYS A 803 -11.10 -24.51 12.31
C LYS A 803 -10.74 -23.02 12.33
N GLY A 804 -11.73 -22.15 12.50
CA GLY A 804 -11.55 -20.71 12.64
C GLY A 804 -10.69 -20.31 13.85
N LEU A 805 -10.80 -21.04 14.96
CA LEU A 805 -9.98 -20.85 16.16
C LEU A 805 -8.50 -21.16 15.88
N TYR A 806 -8.18 -22.33 15.33
CA TYR A 806 -6.81 -22.71 14.96
C TYR A 806 -6.15 -21.76 13.94
N LEU A 807 -6.89 -21.35 12.91
CA LEU A 807 -6.40 -20.39 11.91
C LEU A 807 -6.22 -18.97 12.50
N SER A 808 -6.94 -18.64 13.57
CA SER A 808 -6.77 -17.38 14.30
C SER A 808 -5.59 -17.42 15.27
N SER A 809 -5.40 -18.53 16.00
CA SER A 809 -4.24 -18.72 16.89
C SER A 809 -2.94 -18.72 16.10
N THR A 810 -2.77 -19.61 15.11
CA THR A 810 -1.51 -19.70 14.35
C THR A 810 -1.13 -18.39 13.64
N LYS A 811 -2.11 -17.59 13.22
CA LYS A 811 -1.89 -16.24 12.67
C LYS A 811 -1.48 -15.21 13.75
N SER A 812 -2.12 -15.25 14.91
CA SER A 812 -1.76 -14.45 16.08
C SER A 812 -0.33 -14.79 16.52
N THR A 813 -0.05 -16.07 16.75
CA THR A 813 1.25 -16.62 17.10
C THR A 813 2.34 -16.22 16.12
N GLN A 814 2.15 -16.38 14.81
CA GLN A 814 3.13 -15.95 13.80
C GLN A 814 3.40 -14.43 13.87
N THR A 815 2.39 -13.63 14.22
CA THR A 815 2.53 -12.16 14.37
C THR A 815 3.39 -11.82 15.59
N PHE A 816 3.12 -12.43 16.74
CA PHE A 816 3.85 -12.18 17.98
C PHE A 816 5.25 -12.83 18.00
N TYR A 817 5.44 -14.00 17.36
CA TYR A 817 6.75 -14.63 17.18
C TYR A 817 7.74 -13.66 16.51
N ASN A 818 7.31 -13.01 15.42
CA ASN A 818 8.09 -12.00 14.69
C ASN A 818 8.34 -10.68 15.46
N GLN A 819 7.70 -10.48 16.62
CA GLN A 819 7.90 -9.32 17.50
C GLN A 819 8.77 -9.66 18.71
N ILE A 820 8.56 -10.84 19.29
CA ILE A 820 9.24 -11.35 20.50
C ILE A 820 10.66 -11.82 20.16
N ALA A 821 10.83 -12.45 19.00
CA ALA A 821 12.08 -13.02 18.53
C ALA A 821 12.90 -11.99 17.71
N LYS A 822 14.22 -11.92 17.95
CA LYS A 822 15.15 -11.03 17.23
C LYS A 822 16.09 -11.83 16.32
N PRO A 823 16.30 -11.46 15.05
CA PRO A 823 17.16 -12.22 14.14
C PRO A 823 18.63 -12.18 14.56
N LYS A 824 19.36 -13.31 14.41
CA LYS A 824 20.84 -13.35 14.56
C LYS A 824 21.57 -12.28 13.72
N GLN A 825 20.98 -11.88 12.60
CA GLN A 825 21.58 -10.90 11.68
C GLN A 825 21.60 -9.45 12.21
N GLN A 826 20.90 -9.12 13.32
CA GLN A 826 20.95 -7.77 13.89
C GLN A 826 22.19 -7.46 14.75
N GLU A 827 23.09 -8.42 14.98
CA GLU A 827 24.40 -8.15 15.61
C GLU A 827 25.48 -7.70 14.61
N LEU A 828 25.20 -7.72 13.29
CA LEU A 828 26.08 -7.20 12.23
C LEU A 828 25.80 -5.74 11.86
N ALA A 829 25.54 -4.90 12.87
CA ALA A 829 25.55 -3.45 12.75
C ALA A 829 26.27 -2.84 13.98
N PRO A 830 27.57 -2.49 13.91
CA PRO A 830 28.32 -2.03 15.06
C PRO A 830 27.92 -0.62 15.49
N THR A 831 26.99 -0.55 16.44
CA THR A 831 26.66 0.66 17.22
C THR A 831 27.82 1.03 18.15
N ARG A 832 28.93 1.52 17.59
CA ARG A 832 30.02 2.09 18.38
C ARG A 832 29.68 3.50 18.86
N SER A 833 28.99 3.57 20.00
CA SER A 833 29.07 4.73 20.88
C SER A 833 30.52 4.97 21.33
N PHE A 834 30.88 6.22 21.56
CA PHE A 834 32.27 6.59 21.87
C PHE A 834 32.66 6.20 23.31
N ALA A 835 33.54 5.21 23.45
CA ALA A 835 34.28 4.93 24.68
C ALA A 835 35.75 4.58 24.37
N LYS A 836 36.69 5.38 24.90
CA LYS A 836 38.13 5.06 24.95
C LYS A 836 38.37 4.10 26.14
N PRO A 837 39.27 3.10 26.05
CA PRO A 837 40.69 3.41 26.31
C PRO A 837 41.78 2.55 25.60
N LYS A 838 42.95 3.18 25.43
CA LYS A 838 44.35 2.66 25.55
C LYS A 838 44.75 1.28 24.97
N ARG A 839 45.32 1.33 23.76
CA ARG A 839 46.73 0.97 23.41
C ARG A 839 47.46 -0.15 24.19
N LYS A 840 47.84 -1.22 23.46
CA LYS A 840 49.18 -1.87 23.34
C LYS A 840 49.10 -2.90 22.19
N GLU A 841 49.98 -2.88 21.18
CA GLU A 841 51.31 -3.54 21.15
C GLU A 841 51.19 -5.04 21.49
N ARG A 842 51.49 -5.98 20.59
CA ARG A 842 52.49 -5.98 19.50
C ARG A 842 51.93 -6.17 18.09
#